data_AF-A0A9P0QMR7-F1
#
_entry.id   AF-A0A9P0QMR7-F1
#
_cell.length_a   1.000
_cell.length_b   1.000
_cell.length_c   1.000
_cell.angle_alpha   90.00
_cell.angle_beta   90.00
_cell.angle_gamma   90.00
#
_symmetry.space_group_name_H-M   'P 1'
#
loop_
_entity.id
_entity.type
_entity.pdbx_description
1 polymer ?
#
loop_
_entity_poly.entity_id
_entity_poly.type
_entity_poly.pdbx_seq_one_letter_code
_entity_poly.pdbx_strand_id
1 'polypeptide(L)'
;MLIACYGRILTCLLAIVMPVLTSSPYDDAVQLLTQYSRMHKPEYFYNQDNIENNLRIPQFNNVSRKYESSFRPAADIDITGTERAVELLQSYAVEHKDSKSYLILADIFMFGKNYVEPNYQQALKYYELAVENNKGNSASQERTEIETKHGVSLTSSIGHAYFMLGFIHSTGLFGEFPKNEALATLYYQFGMENGDTNSILALAYRNLNGIGTPVNCELALHYYTRLAHLGIKHLQRSEGKLASENGEDEDIEEFDLHYNIRLPDFNGGLYGNKVSESSTSIRSHSKIYMSSKQALNEYNLDINEHVYFDYYYNALSQYEGDLFTQRNHTKAFLILQECVEEGELNFGKSDYKNVDDVDRVFLSHCIALLGRIYMKGQGDILKGIPDYHKAYALLKTSLKVQKTHEALNDLGIMNELELTELTSNQTMAIVCYKEAIALKSADAAVNLAKYLTSLAEDQNVFKSKNKNYIYKLVQDAVYKGSNEALYYYGDFLQSGLTQEVEAEKDYNCENVVIYYKLFIDRLEKYFLPHLRYAFEELTRGNYQNALIGYSMAAEQGLENSQVSAAYLLYQPESLLTELLSKGKTFTKERVESATYYLELASAQNNLDATILLGDIYWKGVGDEDCLSKDYNKAFNYYSKGALQHSSHACFNLAMMYEYGLGPINNTVDFFMAKRYYDLSLKYNKNNKIPVNIALLRLRLKYLFNFGGSGNNLYGKGKGSKQNSDNGGWLKSFKSLGKKNEAELNQQEFSRADAHHQGTNYVEDEEEYDAGDFLVIFLTFMFFVVFFVQNFVRQFRRIRNNNQNNANAAINNNDNNDNNNRERAQNQFQWNGNQIRGNFGNFEFQFFAL
;
A
#
# COMPACT_ATOMS: atom_id res chain seq x y z
N MET A 1 -57.99 -53.40 -24.05
CA MET A 1 -56.58 -53.57 -23.65
C MET A 1 -55.58 -52.99 -24.64
N LEU A 2 -55.76 -53.12 -25.97
CA LEU A 2 -54.85 -52.52 -26.96
C LEU A 2 -54.87 -50.98 -27.04
N ILE A 3 -55.99 -50.33 -26.71
CA ILE A 3 -56.09 -48.84 -26.70
C ILE A 3 -55.39 -48.22 -25.48
N ALA A 4 -55.29 -48.95 -24.36
CA ALA A 4 -54.61 -48.48 -23.15
C ALA A 4 -53.08 -48.57 -23.23
N CYS A 5 -52.54 -49.50 -24.04
CA CYS A 5 -51.10 -49.59 -24.30
C CYS A 5 -50.61 -48.48 -25.25
N TYR A 6 -51.37 -48.14 -26.30
CA TYR A 6 -50.99 -47.04 -27.20
C TYR A 6 -51.01 -45.67 -26.52
N GLY A 7 -51.95 -45.43 -25.60
CA GLY A 7 -51.99 -44.21 -24.80
C GLY A 7 -50.78 -44.03 -23.88
N ARG A 8 -50.26 -45.11 -23.27
CA ARG A 8 -49.08 -45.05 -22.40
C ARG A 8 -47.74 -44.99 -23.14
N ILE A 9 -47.67 -45.57 -24.34
CA ILE A 9 -46.48 -45.47 -25.19
C ILE A 9 -46.36 -44.07 -25.81
N LEU A 10 -47.48 -43.43 -26.17
CA LEU A 10 -47.48 -42.05 -26.67
C LEU A 10 -47.15 -41.03 -25.56
N THR A 11 -47.63 -41.24 -24.33
CA THR A 11 -47.24 -40.39 -23.19
C THR A 11 -45.80 -40.64 -22.72
N CYS A 12 -45.27 -41.86 -22.85
CA CYS A 12 -43.85 -42.11 -22.61
C CYS A 12 -42.96 -41.57 -23.74
N LEU A 13 -43.37 -41.62 -25.01
CA LEU A 13 -42.61 -41.03 -26.11
C LEU A 13 -42.64 -39.49 -26.06
N LEU A 14 -43.74 -38.87 -25.64
CA LEU A 14 -43.79 -37.43 -25.35
C LEU A 14 -42.99 -37.04 -24.09
N ALA A 15 -42.88 -37.93 -23.10
CA ALA A 15 -42.05 -37.71 -21.89
C ALA A 15 -40.55 -38.01 -22.10
N ILE A 16 -40.19 -38.79 -23.13
CA ILE A 16 -38.79 -39.08 -23.49
C ILE A 16 -38.26 -38.08 -24.53
N VAL A 17 -39.13 -37.29 -25.17
CA VAL A 17 -38.75 -36.19 -26.09
C VAL A 17 -38.73 -34.81 -25.40
N MET A 18 -39.16 -34.69 -24.14
CA MET A 18 -39.07 -33.44 -23.36
C MET A 18 -38.53 -33.75 -21.95
N PRO A 19 -37.20 -33.75 -21.79
CA PRO A 19 -36.60 -32.67 -21.01
C PRO A 19 -35.28 -32.21 -21.66
N VAL A 20 -35.36 -31.51 -22.78
CA VAL A 20 -34.22 -30.79 -23.36
C VAL A 20 -34.74 -29.39 -23.72
N LEU A 21 -34.31 -28.43 -22.90
CA LEU A 21 -34.33 -26.97 -23.08
C LEU A 21 -35.69 -26.24 -23.09
N THR A 22 -36.13 -25.87 -21.88
CA THR A 22 -36.70 -24.54 -21.61
C THR A 22 -35.72 -23.74 -20.74
N SER A 23 -34.42 -23.81 -21.01
CA SER A 23 -33.48 -22.84 -20.45
C SER A 23 -33.55 -21.58 -21.29
N SER A 24 -33.61 -20.42 -20.65
CA SER A 24 -33.51 -19.16 -21.37
C SER A 24 -32.13 -19.12 -22.06
N PRO A 25 -31.99 -18.57 -23.29
CA PRO A 25 -30.67 -18.37 -23.90
C PRO A 25 -29.71 -17.56 -23.00
N TYR A 26 -30.27 -16.75 -22.09
CA TYR A 26 -29.54 -16.12 -21.00
C TYR A 26 -28.93 -17.13 -20.00
N ASP A 27 -29.72 -18.07 -19.51
CA ASP A 27 -29.27 -19.07 -18.53
C ASP A 27 -28.22 -20.00 -19.16
N ASP A 28 -28.42 -20.38 -20.42
CA ASP A 28 -27.45 -21.16 -21.19
C ASP A 28 -26.11 -20.43 -21.32
N ALA A 29 -26.15 -19.12 -21.64
CA ALA A 29 -24.94 -18.33 -21.75
C ALA A 29 -24.22 -18.18 -20.40
N VAL A 30 -24.94 -17.92 -19.31
CA VAL A 30 -24.37 -17.82 -17.96
C VAL A 30 -23.76 -19.16 -17.51
N GLN A 31 -24.44 -20.27 -17.80
CA GLN A 31 -23.91 -21.61 -17.52
C GLN A 31 -22.63 -21.89 -18.32
N LEU A 32 -22.60 -21.53 -19.60
CA LEU A 32 -21.40 -21.68 -20.43
C LEU A 32 -20.22 -20.88 -19.85
N LEU A 33 -20.43 -19.61 -19.47
CA LEU A 33 -19.40 -18.79 -18.84
C LEU A 33 -18.91 -19.38 -17.50
N THR A 34 -19.83 -19.89 -16.69
CA THR A 34 -19.52 -20.50 -15.40
C THR A 34 -18.75 -21.82 -15.57
N GLN A 35 -19.13 -22.64 -16.52
CA GLN A 35 -18.43 -23.88 -16.85
C GLN A 35 -17.02 -23.57 -17.37
N TYR A 36 -16.90 -22.58 -18.24
CA TYR A 36 -15.62 -22.20 -18.85
C TYR A 36 -14.61 -21.69 -17.82
N SER A 37 -15.05 -20.81 -16.91
CA SER A 37 -14.22 -20.31 -15.80
C SER A 37 -13.75 -21.41 -14.84
N ARG A 38 -14.56 -22.46 -14.63
CA ARG A 38 -14.17 -23.62 -13.81
C ARG A 38 -13.15 -24.54 -14.48
N MET A 39 -13.25 -24.71 -15.80
CA MET A 39 -12.36 -25.60 -16.56
C MET A 39 -10.95 -25.02 -16.72
N HIS A 40 -10.85 -23.70 -16.90
CA HIS A 40 -9.57 -23.03 -17.17
C HIS A 40 -9.12 -22.22 -15.97
N LYS A 41 -8.44 -22.87 -15.02
CA LYS A 41 -7.73 -22.17 -13.94
C LYS A 41 -6.45 -21.55 -14.53
N PRO A 42 -6.31 -20.22 -14.53
CA PRO A 42 -5.12 -19.57 -15.09
C PRO A 42 -3.88 -19.89 -14.25
N GLU A 43 -2.73 -20.03 -14.91
CA GLU A 43 -1.43 -20.14 -14.23
C GLU A 43 -1.02 -18.79 -13.64
N TYR A 44 -0.39 -18.82 -12.46
CA TYR A 44 0.10 -17.62 -11.80
C TYR A 44 1.51 -17.29 -12.27
N PHE A 45 1.72 -16.06 -12.75
CA PHE A 45 3.04 -15.51 -13.07
C PHE A 45 3.82 -15.20 -11.79
N TYR A 46 3.17 -14.56 -10.82
CA TYR A 46 3.72 -14.33 -9.49
C TYR A 46 3.17 -15.30 -8.46
N ASN A 47 4.06 -15.84 -7.64
CA ASN A 47 3.77 -16.71 -6.50
C ASN A 47 4.53 -16.21 -5.26
N GLN A 48 4.35 -16.91 -4.14
CA GLN A 48 4.97 -16.55 -2.86
C GLN A 48 6.51 -16.46 -2.95
N ASP A 49 7.14 -17.32 -3.75
CA ASP A 49 8.60 -17.44 -3.82
C ASP A 49 9.24 -16.42 -4.76
N ASN A 50 8.49 -15.91 -5.75
CA ASN A 50 9.05 -15.14 -6.85
C ASN A 50 8.63 -13.67 -6.89
N ILE A 51 7.64 -13.23 -6.11
CA ILE A 51 7.13 -11.85 -6.19
C ILE A 51 8.04 -10.87 -5.44
N GLU A 52 8.67 -11.33 -4.37
CA GLU A 52 9.49 -10.48 -3.51
C GLU A 52 10.77 -10.01 -4.22
N ASN A 53 11.00 -8.69 -4.20
CA ASN A 53 12.10 -8.00 -4.89
C ASN A 53 12.14 -8.23 -6.40
N ASN A 54 11.07 -8.75 -6.99
CA ASN A 54 11.02 -9.14 -8.39
C ASN A 54 9.69 -8.75 -9.06
N LEU A 55 8.87 -7.93 -8.39
CA LEU A 55 7.70 -7.32 -9.01
C LEU A 55 8.16 -6.31 -10.08
N ARG A 56 8.05 -6.69 -11.35
CA ARG A 56 8.45 -5.88 -12.50
C ARG A 56 7.26 -5.56 -13.38
N ILE A 57 6.82 -4.30 -13.34
CA ILE A 57 5.79 -3.80 -14.25
C ILE A 57 6.46 -3.47 -15.60
N PRO A 58 6.02 -4.06 -16.72
CA PRO A 58 6.55 -3.78 -18.05
C PRO A 58 6.17 -2.37 -18.55
N GLN A 59 6.78 -1.94 -19.66
CA GLN A 59 6.44 -0.69 -20.32
C GLN A 59 5.00 -0.75 -20.87
N PHE A 60 4.26 0.36 -20.72
CA PHE A 60 2.95 0.51 -21.34
C PHE A 60 3.10 1.08 -22.76
N ASN A 61 2.57 0.39 -23.76
CA ASN A 61 2.61 0.86 -25.14
C ASN A 61 1.36 1.69 -25.44
N ASN A 62 1.56 2.96 -25.78
CA ASN A 62 0.48 3.90 -26.05
C ASN A 62 -0.31 3.57 -27.34
N VAL A 63 0.34 2.96 -28.33
CA VAL A 63 -0.31 2.64 -29.62
C VAL A 63 -1.25 1.45 -29.47
N SER A 64 -0.79 0.38 -28.83
CA SER A 64 -1.62 -0.79 -28.58
C SER A 64 -2.52 -0.67 -27.35
N ARG A 65 -2.31 0.38 -26.53
CA ARG A 65 -2.95 0.59 -25.22
C ARG A 65 -2.85 -0.63 -24.30
N LYS A 66 -1.74 -1.38 -24.42
CA LYS A 66 -1.46 -2.61 -23.67
C LYS A 66 -0.03 -2.57 -23.12
N TYR A 67 0.20 -3.31 -22.04
CA TYR A 67 1.55 -3.52 -21.51
C TYR A 67 2.34 -4.49 -22.41
N GLU A 68 3.63 -4.22 -22.62
CA GLU A 68 4.48 -4.96 -23.58
C GLU A 68 4.64 -6.45 -23.28
N SER A 69 4.44 -6.87 -22.03
CA SER A 69 4.55 -8.28 -21.61
C SER A 69 3.31 -8.77 -20.85
N SER A 70 2.12 -8.22 -21.11
CA SER A 70 0.90 -8.86 -20.62
C SER A 70 0.90 -10.28 -21.15
N PHE A 71 0.87 -11.26 -20.26
CA PHE A 71 0.77 -12.68 -20.56
C PHE A 71 -0.17 -12.87 -21.76
N ARG A 72 0.35 -13.37 -22.88
CA ARG A 72 -0.53 -13.94 -23.90
C ARG A 72 -1.19 -15.12 -23.20
N PRO A 73 -2.53 -15.29 -23.22
CA PRO A 73 -3.06 -16.62 -22.98
C PRO A 73 -2.24 -17.57 -23.84
N ALA A 74 -1.76 -18.66 -23.25
CA ALA A 74 -1.12 -19.73 -24.02
C ALA A 74 -1.92 -19.89 -25.31
N ALA A 75 -1.28 -19.84 -26.47
CA ALA A 75 -1.93 -19.68 -27.78
C ALA A 75 -2.90 -20.82 -28.17
N ASP A 76 -3.26 -21.68 -27.21
CA ASP A 76 -4.10 -22.86 -27.29
C ASP A 76 -5.37 -22.80 -26.41
N ILE A 77 -5.69 -21.68 -25.76
CA ILE A 77 -6.96 -21.57 -25.01
C ILE A 77 -8.13 -21.40 -25.99
N ASP A 78 -8.98 -22.42 -26.11
CA ASP A 78 -10.16 -22.44 -26.98
C ASP A 78 -11.24 -21.46 -26.48
N ILE A 79 -11.21 -20.22 -26.99
CA ILE A 79 -12.16 -19.15 -26.62
C ILE A 79 -13.55 -19.29 -27.26
N THR A 80 -13.78 -20.29 -28.11
CA THR A 80 -15.03 -20.41 -28.89
C THR A 80 -16.28 -20.54 -28.00
N GLY A 81 -16.13 -21.18 -26.83
CA GLY A 81 -17.20 -21.27 -25.83
C GLY A 81 -17.59 -19.91 -25.25
N THR A 82 -16.61 -19.06 -24.98
CA THR A 82 -16.85 -17.70 -24.45
C THR A 82 -17.44 -16.79 -25.51
N GLU A 83 -16.91 -16.81 -26.75
CA GLU A 83 -17.44 -16.02 -27.86
C GLU A 83 -18.91 -16.34 -28.12
N ARG A 84 -19.26 -17.63 -28.17
CA ARG A 84 -20.65 -18.07 -28.31
C ARG A 84 -21.54 -17.58 -27.17
N ALA A 85 -21.06 -17.61 -25.94
CA ALA A 85 -21.82 -17.12 -24.80
C ALA A 85 -22.05 -15.59 -24.88
N VAL A 86 -21.04 -14.83 -25.32
CA VAL A 86 -21.15 -13.38 -25.55
C VAL A 86 -22.16 -13.08 -26.66
N GLU A 87 -22.12 -13.79 -27.78
CA GLU A 87 -23.10 -13.64 -28.88
C GLU A 87 -24.54 -13.93 -28.41
N LEU A 88 -24.73 -14.99 -27.62
CA LEU A 88 -26.03 -15.33 -27.04
C LEU A 88 -26.53 -14.22 -26.11
N LEU A 89 -25.68 -13.71 -25.22
CA LEU A 89 -26.03 -12.59 -24.34
C LEU A 89 -26.35 -11.32 -25.13
N GLN A 90 -25.59 -11.01 -26.19
CA GLN A 90 -25.82 -9.82 -27.02
C GLN A 90 -27.17 -9.89 -27.74
N SER A 91 -27.47 -11.03 -28.37
CA SER A 91 -28.74 -11.22 -29.08
C SER A 91 -29.93 -11.14 -28.11
N TYR A 92 -29.82 -11.78 -26.94
CA TYR A 92 -30.85 -11.72 -25.91
C TYR A 92 -31.04 -10.31 -25.35
N ALA A 93 -29.95 -9.60 -25.03
CA ALA A 93 -29.98 -8.24 -24.49
C ALA A 93 -30.67 -7.25 -25.45
N VAL A 94 -30.40 -7.37 -26.75
CA VAL A 94 -31.01 -6.52 -27.78
C VAL A 94 -32.48 -6.83 -27.98
N GLU A 95 -32.85 -8.12 -28.04
CA GLU A 95 -34.23 -8.56 -28.26
C GLU A 95 -35.16 -8.17 -27.09
N HIS A 96 -34.70 -8.40 -25.85
CA HIS A 96 -35.53 -8.25 -24.66
C HIS A 96 -35.34 -6.91 -23.93
N LYS A 97 -34.36 -6.11 -24.36
CA LYS A 97 -33.88 -4.89 -23.68
C LYS A 97 -33.61 -5.16 -22.19
N ASP A 98 -32.91 -6.26 -21.92
CA ASP A 98 -32.65 -6.74 -20.57
C ASP A 98 -31.40 -6.04 -19.98
N SER A 99 -31.59 -5.30 -18.89
CA SER A 99 -30.52 -4.55 -18.24
C SER A 99 -29.45 -5.45 -17.62
N LYS A 100 -29.82 -6.63 -17.11
CA LYS A 100 -28.86 -7.59 -16.52
C LYS A 100 -27.89 -8.13 -17.56
N SER A 101 -28.40 -8.50 -18.73
CA SER A 101 -27.58 -8.98 -19.84
C SER A 101 -26.61 -7.91 -20.34
N TYR A 102 -27.05 -6.65 -20.45
CA TYR A 102 -26.15 -5.53 -20.76
C TYR A 102 -25.08 -5.34 -19.68
N LEU A 103 -25.42 -5.48 -18.41
CA LEU A 103 -24.46 -5.36 -17.32
C LEU A 103 -23.38 -6.44 -17.36
N ILE A 104 -23.76 -7.70 -17.59
CA ILE A 104 -22.82 -8.82 -17.70
C ILE A 104 -21.88 -8.60 -18.88
N LEU A 105 -22.42 -8.17 -20.03
CA LEU A 105 -21.60 -7.82 -21.20
C LEU A 105 -20.64 -6.67 -20.89
N ALA A 106 -21.12 -5.62 -20.23
CA ALA A 106 -20.29 -4.49 -19.83
C ALA A 106 -19.13 -4.93 -18.94
N ASP A 107 -19.40 -5.74 -17.90
CA ASP A 107 -18.38 -6.28 -17.01
C ASP A 107 -17.38 -7.19 -17.73
N ILE A 108 -17.83 -8.03 -18.68
CA ILE A 108 -16.94 -8.87 -19.50
C ILE A 108 -15.94 -7.99 -20.25
N PHE A 109 -16.40 -6.94 -20.93
CA PHE A 109 -15.54 -6.03 -21.68
C PHE A 109 -14.72 -5.08 -20.81
N MET A 110 -15.21 -4.73 -19.61
CA MET A 110 -14.50 -3.85 -18.68
C MET A 110 -13.31 -4.56 -18.03
N PHE A 111 -13.54 -5.79 -17.57
CA PHE A 111 -12.58 -6.55 -16.75
C PHE A 111 -11.84 -7.64 -17.54
N GLY A 112 -12.17 -7.83 -18.82
CA GLY A 112 -11.61 -8.90 -19.64
C GLY A 112 -11.90 -10.31 -19.08
N LYS A 113 -13.08 -10.50 -18.48
CA LYS A 113 -13.45 -11.79 -17.85
C LYS A 113 -13.56 -12.89 -18.91
N ASN A 114 -13.26 -14.12 -18.51
CA ASN A 114 -13.36 -15.31 -19.36
C ASN A 114 -12.50 -15.26 -20.63
N TYR A 115 -11.31 -14.64 -20.55
CA TYR A 115 -10.34 -14.54 -21.65
C TYR A 115 -10.83 -13.67 -22.83
N VAL A 116 -11.85 -12.85 -22.62
CA VAL A 116 -12.24 -11.80 -23.56
C VAL A 116 -11.28 -10.62 -23.40
N GLU A 117 -10.78 -10.05 -24.51
CA GLU A 117 -9.95 -8.86 -24.42
C GLU A 117 -10.77 -7.64 -23.94
N PRO A 118 -10.23 -6.81 -23.03
CA PRO A 118 -10.92 -5.61 -22.58
C PRO A 118 -11.22 -4.65 -23.74
N ASN A 119 -12.45 -4.14 -23.79
CA ASN A 119 -12.89 -3.12 -24.74
C ASN A 119 -13.74 -2.06 -24.02
N TYR A 120 -13.08 -0.98 -23.60
CA TYR A 120 -13.73 0.04 -22.78
C TYR A 120 -14.82 0.84 -23.51
N GLN A 121 -14.73 0.97 -24.83
CA GLN A 121 -15.77 1.65 -25.61
C GLN A 121 -17.08 0.84 -25.63
N GLN A 122 -16.96 -0.48 -25.82
CA GLN A 122 -18.13 -1.37 -25.72
C GLN A 122 -18.64 -1.45 -24.29
N ALA A 123 -17.75 -1.53 -23.30
CA ALA A 123 -18.13 -1.54 -21.89
C ALA A 123 -18.95 -0.29 -21.51
N LEU A 124 -18.46 0.91 -21.84
CA LEU A 124 -19.16 2.17 -21.59
C LEU A 124 -20.56 2.16 -22.22
N LYS A 125 -20.66 1.81 -23.50
CA LYS A 125 -21.94 1.73 -24.21
C LYS A 125 -22.91 0.75 -23.54
N TYR A 126 -22.43 -0.41 -23.10
CA TYR A 126 -23.29 -1.38 -22.44
C TYR A 126 -23.72 -0.96 -21.03
N TYR A 127 -22.87 -0.25 -20.28
CA TYR A 127 -23.29 0.36 -19.01
C TYR A 127 -24.37 1.43 -19.23
N GLU A 128 -24.21 2.30 -20.23
CA GLU A 128 -25.23 3.29 -20.60
C GLU A 128 -26.55 2.60 -20.99
N LEU A 129 -26.50 1.58 -21.85
CA LEU A 129 -27.69 0.82 -22.25
C LEU A 129 -28.33 0.07 -21.08
N ALA A 130 -27.55 -0.43 -20.12
CA ALA A 130 -28.09 -1.09 -18.92
C ALA A 130 -28.90 -0.11 -18.06
N VAL A 131 -28.42 1.13 -17.94
CA VAL A 131 -29.09 2.21 -17.21
C VAL A 131 -30.31 2.74 -17.97
N GLU A 132 -30.21 2.97 -19.28
CA GLU A 132 -31.31 3.46 -20.12
C GLU A 132 -32.47 2.47 -20.21
N ASN A 133 -32.16 1.18 -20.33
CA ASN A 133 -33.15 0.12 -20.40
C ASN A 133 -33.51 -0.43 -19.02
N ASN A 134 -33.14 0.27 -17.94
CA ASN A 134 -33.75 0.05 -16.65
C ASN A 134 -35.24 0.40 -16.79
N LYS A 135 -36.06 -0.62 -17.04
CA LYS A 135 -37.52 -0.50 -17.06
C LYS A 135 -37.89 0.04 -15.68
N GLY A 136 -38.09 1.35 -15.60
CA GLY A 136 -38.56 1.97 -14.39
C GLY A 136 -39.81 1.21 -13.98
N ASN A 137 -39.74 0.55 -12.83
CA ASN A 137 -40.88 0.56 -11.94
C ASN A 137 -41.08 2.04 -11.60
N SER A 138 -41.83 2.71 -12.48
CA SER A 138 -42.53 3.93 -12.21
C SER A 138 -43.14 3.80 -10.82
N ALA A 139 -42.76 4.72 -9.94
CA ALA A 139 -43.47 5.14 -8.74
C ALA A 139 -44.40 4.10 -8.08
N SER A 140 -44.04 3.72 -6.86
CA SER A 140 -44.92 3.17 -5.81
C SER A 140 -45.52 1.77 -6.05
N GLN A 141 -45.47 0.94 -4.99
CA GLN A 141 -46.17 -0.35 -4.84
C GLN A 141 -45.60 -1.54 -5.61
N GLU A 142 -44.49 -2.10 -5.12
CA GLU A 142 -44.26 -3.55 -4.95
C GLU A 142 -42.82 -3.77 -4.46
N ARG A 143 -42.55 -3.31 -3.22
CA ARG A 143 -41.43 -3.83 -2.42
C ARG A 143 -41.94 -5.00 -1.62
N THR A 144 -42.13 -6.16 -2.25
CA THR A 144 -42.45 -7.40 -1.53
C THR A 144 -41.92 -8.63 -2.27
N GLU A 145 -40.97 -9.30 -1.60
CA GLU A 145 -40.86 -10.76 -1.47
C GLU A 145 -40.38 -11.63 -2.66
N ILE A 146 -40.02 -11.10 -3.82
CA ILE A 146 -39.48 -11.93 -4.94
C ILE A 146 -37.93 -11.92 -5.02
N GLU A 147 -37.24 -11.26 -4.09
CA GLU A 147 -35.75 -11.18 -4.09
C GLU A 147 -35.03 -12.39 -3.46
N THR A 148 -35.75 -13.41 -2.97
CA THR A 148 -35.17 -14.45 -2.10
C THR A 148 -34.71 -15.73 -2.79
N LYS A 149 -34.75 -15.86 -4.12
CA LYS A 149 -34.38 -17.14 -4.78
C LYS A 149 -33.03 -17.17 -5.50
N HIS A 150 -32.41 -16.02 -5.79
CA HIS A 150 -31.12 -15.97 -6.50
C HIS A 150 -30.12 -14.92 -5.96
N GLY A 151 -30.32 -14.41 -4.74
CA GLY A 151 -29.27 -13.71 -3.96
C GLY A 151 -28.74 -12.36 -4.48
N VAL A 152 -29.14 -11.89 -5.67
CA VAL A 152 -28.71 -10.59 -6.21
C VAL A 152 -29.94 -9.71 -6.46
N SER A 153 -30.13 -8.69 -5.62
CA SER A 153 -31.18 -7.69 -5.83
C SER A 153 -30.92 -6.92 -7.13
N LEU A 154 -31.95 -6.80 -7.98
CA LEU A 154 -31.88 -6.03 -9.22
C LEU A 154 -31.46 -4.57 -8.95
N THR A 155 -31.86 -4.00 -7.81
CA THR A 155 -31.49 -2.64 -7.40
C THR A 155 -29.97 -2.48 -7.25
N SER A 156 -29.31 -3.44 -6.62
CA SER A 156 -27.85 -3.48 -6.47
C SER A 156 -27.13 -3.60 -7.84
N SER A 157 -27.67 -4.37 -8.78
CA SER A 157 -27.05 -4.55 -10.10
C SER A 157 -27.04 -3.27 -10.95
N ILE A 158 -28.11 -2.48 -10.92
CA ILE A 158 -28.15 -1.18 -11.62
C ILE A 158 -27.31 -0.15 -10.86
N GLY A 159 -27.29 -0.20 -9.52
CA GLY A 159 -26.39 0.61 -8.71
C GLY A 159 -24.92 0.42 -9.09
N HIS A 160 -24.49 -0.82 -9.34
CA HIS A 160 -23.15 -1.13 -9.86
C HIS A 160 -22.90 -0.50 -11.23
N ALA A 161 -23.87 -0.54 -12.15
CA ALA A 161 -23.73 0.13 -13.46
C ALA A 161 -23.46 1.64 -13.31
N TYR A 162 -24.20 2.30 -12.42
CA TYR A 162 -23.99 3.72 -12.10
C TYR A 162 -22.63 3.99 -11.46
N PHE A 163 -22.19 3.12 -10.54
CA PHE A 163 -20.83 3.20 -9.98
C PHE A 163 -19.76 3.15 -11.07
N MET A 164 -19.89 2.20 -12.00
CA MET A 164 -18.96 2.02 -13.10
C MET A 164 -18.94 3.22 -14.05
N LEU A 165 -20.10 3.79 -14.38
CA LEU A 165 -20.18 5.03 -15.16
C LEU A 165 -19.49 6.20 -14.43
N GLY A 166 -19.75 6.34 -13.12
CA GLY A 166 -19.07 7.32 -12.27
C GLY A 166 -17.55 7.17 -12.30
N PHE A 167 -17.07 5.93 -12.16
CA PHE A 167 -15.65 5.58 -12.20
C PHE A 167 -15.00 5.87 -13.56
N ILE A 168 -15.67 5.53 -14.67
CA ILE A 168 -15.16 5.80 -16.02
C ILE A 168 -15.01 7.32 -16.25
N HIS A 169 -16.00 8.12 -15.83
CA HIS A 169 -15.94 9.57 -15.98
C HIS A 169 -14.98 10.26 -15.01
N SER A 170 -14.78 9.72 -13.79
CA SER A 170 -13.81 10.24 -12.82
C SER A 170 -12.38 10.04 -13.35
N THR A 171 -12.05 8.80 -13.69
CA THR A 171 -10.67 8.43 -14.07
C THR A 171 -10.34 8.73 -15.53
N GLY A 172 -11.35 8.86 -16.40
CA GLY A 172 -11.17 8.88 -17.86
C GLY A 172 -10.51 7.61 -18.40
N LEU A 173 -10.47 6.53 -17.60
CA LEU A 173 -9.68 5.32 -17.79
C LEU A 173 -8.25 5.63 -18.30
N PHE A 174 -7.62 6.63 -17.69
CA PHE A 174 -6.20 6.99 -17.88
C PHE A 174 -5.83 7.40 -19.31
N GLY A 175 -6.76 8.05 -20.02
CA GLY A 175 -6.55 8.60 -21.38
C GLY A 175 -7.43 7.98 -22.46
N GLU A 176 -8.29 7.02 -22.11
CA GLU A 176 -9.28 6.43 -23.02
C GLU A 176 -10.46 7.39 -23.28
N PHE A 177 -10.90 8.08 -22.23
CA PHE A 177 -12.06 8.97 -22.24
C PHE A 177 -11.74 10.33 -21.59
N PRO A 178 -12.46 11.40 -21.96
CA PRO A 178 -12.32 12.68 -21.29
C PRO A 178 -12.84 12.60 -19.85
N LYS A 179 -12.07 13.14 -18.89
CA LYS A 179 -12.47 13.21 -17.48
C LYS A 179 -13.59 14.23 -17.28
N ASN A 180 -14.58 13.89 -16.45
CA ASN A 180 -15.66 14.77 -16.06
C ASN A 180 -16.11 14.47 -14.62
N GLU A 181 -15.49 15.18 -13.67
CA GLU A 181 -15.73 15.02 -12.23
C GLU A 181 -17.16 15.31 -11.80
N ALA A 182 -17.82 16.29 -12.43
CA ALA A 182 -19.20 16.66 -12.07
C ALA A 182 -20.18 15.56 -12.48
N LEU A 183 -20.00 15.01 -13.70
CA LEU A 183 -20.79 13.89 -14.18
C LEU A 183 -20.50 12.62 -13.38
N ALA A 184 -19.25 12.39 -13.00
CA ALA A 184 -18.87 11.28 -12.14
C ALA A 184 -19.60 11.33 -10.78
N THR A 185 -19.56 12.49 -10.10
CA THR A 185 -20.28 12.69 -8.83
C THR A 185 -21.78 12.44 -8.99
N LEU A 186 -22.39 12.89 -10.10
CA LEU A 186 -23.81 12.66 -10.37
C LEU A 186 -24.14 11.16 -10.53
N TYR A 187 -23.33 10.41 -11.26
CA TYR A 187 -23.52 8.97 -11.41
C TYR A 187 -23.35 8.23 -10.08
N TYR A 188 -22.37 8.60 -9.24
CA TYR A 188 -22.28 8.02 -7.90
C TYR A 188 -23.52 8.33 -7.05
N GLN A 189 -24.13 9.51 -7.19
CA GLN A 189 -25.38 9.83 -6.50
C GLN A 189 -26.51 8.87 -6.93
N PHE A 190 -26.66 8.62 -8.24
CA PHE A 190 -27.62 7.63 -8.73
C PHE A 190 -27.28 6.20 -8.26
N GLY A 191 -26.00 5.83 -8.20
CA GLY A 191 -25.56 4.54 -7.66
C GLY A 191 -25.96 4.36 -6.19
N MET A 192 -25.74 5.39 -5.37
CA MET A 192 -26.18 5.41 -3.97
C MET A 192 -27.71 5.29 -3.83
N GLU A 193 -28.49 6.00 -4.65
CA GLU A 193 -29.96 5.94 -4.62
C GLU A 193 -30.47 4.53 -4.97
N ASN A 194 -29.73 3.79 -5.79
CA ASN A 194 -29.98 2.39 -6.13
C ASN A 194 -29.35 1.39 -5.13
N GLY A 195 -28.76 1.86 -4.03
CA GLY A 195 -28.29 1.02 -2.93
C GLY A 195 -26.89 0.43 -3.11
N ASP A 196 -26.10 0.91 -4.08
CA ASP A 196 -24.71 0.48 -4.25
C ASP A 196 -23.80 1.08 -3.17
N THR A 197 -23.11 0.22 -2.43
CA THR A 197 -22.22 0.61 -1.33
C THR A 197 -20.93 1.27 -1.84
N ASN A 198 -20.45 0.87 -3.02
CA ASN A 198 -19.23 1.42 -3.61
C ASN A 198 -19.39 2.91 -3.93
N SER A 199 -20.54 3.29 -4.46
CA SER A 199 -20.93 4.66 -4.76
C SER A 199 -21.07 5.51 -3.50
N ILE A 200 -21.66 4.96 -2.44
CA ILE A 200 -21.74 5.65 -1.13
C ILE A 200 -20.34 5.92 -0.59
N LEU A 201 -19.44 4.93 -0.67
CA LEU A 201 -18.06 5.07 -0.18
C LEU A 201 -17.26 6.10 -0.99
N ALA A 202 -17.38 6.09 -2.32
CA ALA A 202 -16.79 7.10 -3.20
C ALA A 202 -17.34 8.50 -2.88
N LEU A 203 -18.66 8.66 -2.72
CA LEU A 203 -19.26 9.95 -2.32
C LEU A 203 -18.81 10.41 -0.94
N ALA A 204 -18.68 9.51 0.03
CA ALA A 204 -18.20 9.84 1.36
C ALA A 204 -16.79 10.43 1.30
N TYR A 205 -15.88 9.77 0.57
CA TYR A 205 -14.52 10.24 0.39
C TYR A 205 -14.44 11.56 -0.39
N ARG A 206 -15.23 11.70 -1.46
CA ARG A 206 -15.28 12.92 -2.28
C ARG A 206 -15.78 14.14 -1.50
N ASN A 207 -16.85 13.99 -0.71
CA ASN A 207 -17.35 15.08 0.14
C ASN A 207 -16.40 15.42 1.30
N LEU A 208 -15.68 14.44 1.83
CA LEU A 208 -14.68 14.69 2.87
C LEU A 208 -13.50 15.54 2.36
N ASN A 209 -13.03 15.28 1.13
CA ASN A 209 -11.83 15.92 0.58
C ASN A 209 -12.12 17.03 -0.45
N GLY A 210 -13.38 17.26 -0.81
CA GLY A 210 -13.78 18.27 -1.79
C GLY A 210 -13.46 17.89 -3.24
N ILE A 211 -13.57 16.61 -3.60
CA ILE A 211 -13.28 16.12 -4.96
C ILE A 211 -14.53 16.23 -5.82
N GLY A 212 -14.57 17.20 -6.74
CA GLY A 212 -15.73 17.45 -7.59
C GLY A 212 -16.97 17.97 -6.82
N THR A 213 -16.83 18.27 -5.53
CA THR A 213 -17.83 18.87 -4.63
C THR A 213 -17.15 19.79 -3.63
N PRO A 214 -17.86 20.73 -2.98
CA PRO A 214 -17.30 21.45 -1.83
C PRO A 214 -17.07 20.50 -0.65
N VAL A 215 -16.05 20.79 0.16
CA VAL A 215 -15.76 20.03 1.39
C VAL A 215 -16.96 20.11 2.34
N ASN A 216 -17.49 18.95 2.73
CA ASN A 216 -18.59 18.83 3.67
C ASN A 216 -18.42 17.56 4.53
N CYS A 217 -17.84 17.74 5.71
CA CYS A 217 -17.61 16.64 6.65
C CYS A 217 -18.92 16.05 7.18
N GLU A 218 -19.95 16.85 7.47
CA GLU A 218 -21.21 16.35 8.04
C GLU A 218 -21.92 15.39 7.07
N LEU A 219 -21.91 15.72 5.78
CA LEU A 219 -22.45 14.84 4.74
C LEU A 219 -21.61 13.57 4.59
N ALA A 220 -20.28 13.70 4.63
CA ALA A 220 -19.40 12.53 4.60
C ALA A 220 -19.62 11.61 5.81
N LEU A 221 -19.76 12.19 7.01
CA LEU A 221 -20.07 11.47 8.24
C LEU A 221 -21.40 10.73 8.11
N HIS A 222 -22.43 11.36 7.56
CA HIS A 222 -23.72 10.68 7.32
C HIS A 222 -23.56 9.42 6.45
N TYR A 223 -22.77 9.49 5.38
CA TYR A 223 -22.49 8.35 4.52
C TYR A 223 -21.65 7.27 5.23
N TYR A 224 -20.59 7.66 5.93
CA TYR A 224 -19.75 6.73 6.68
C TYR A 224 -20.52 6.04 7.82
N THR A 225 -21.36 6.75 8.57
CA THR A 225 -22.23 6.16 9.60
C THR A 225 -23.17 5.10 8.99
N ARG A 226 -23.78 5.40 7.82
CA ARG A 226 -24.64 4.44 7.12
C ARG A 226 -23.87 3.17 6.74
N LEU A 227 -22.67 3.31 6.17
CA LEU A 227 -21.82 2.17 5.83
C LEU A 227 -21.36 1.40 7.07
N ALA A 228 -20.96 2.10 8.14
CA ALA A 228 -20.54 1.49 9.38
C ALA A 228 -21.65 0.64 10.02
N HIS A 229 -22.90 1.11 10.01
CA HIS A 229 -24.05 0.30 10.46
C HIS A 229 -24.29 -0.95 9.59
N LEU A 230 -24.06 -0.87 8.28
CA LEU A 230 -24.11 -2.05 7.42
C LEU A 230 -22.97 -3.03 7.74
N GLY A 231 -21.76 -2.51 7.96
CA GLY A 231 -20.58 -3.29 8.29
C GLY A 231 -20.70 -4.04 9.62
N ILE A 232 -21.15 -3.37 10.69
CA ILE A 232 -21.33 -4.02 12.01
C ILE A 232 -22.41 -5.09 11.96
N LYS A 233 -23.49 -4.87 11.21
CA LYS A 233 -24.55 -5.87 11.03
C LYS A 233 -24.05 -7.08 10.26
N HIS A 234 -23.17 -6.87 9.29
CA HIS A 234 -22.50 -7.96 8.58
C HIS A 234 -21.60 -8.75 9.53
N LEU A 235 -20.73 -8.08 10.29
CA LEU A 235 -19.82 -8.69 11.27
C LEU A 235 -20.59 -9.51 12.34
N GLN A 236 -21.66 -8.97 12.91
CA GLN A 236 -22.45 -9.67 13.91
C GLN A 236 -23.19 -10.89 13.34
N ARG A 237 -23.57 -10.87 12.06
CA ARG A 237 -24.21 -12.02 11.40
C ARG A 237 -23.21 -13.15 11.14
N SER A 238 -21.98 -12.82 10.77
CA SER A 238 -20.92 -13.80 10.60
C SER A 238 -20.51 -14.42 11.95
N GLU A 239 -20.44 -13.62 13.02
CA GLU A 239 -20.21 -14.11 14.39
C GLU A 239 -21.39 -14.94 14.95
N GLY A 240 -22.63 -14.54 14.67
CA GLY A 240 -23.86 -15.13 15.20
C GLY A 240 -24.21 -16.55 14.71
N LYS A 241 -23.47 -17.10 13.74
CA LYS A 241 -23.64 -18.51 13.29
C LYS A 241 -23.24 -19.54 14.35
N LEU A 242 -22.68 -19.15 15.50
CA LEU A 242 -22.59 -20.01 16.69
C LEU A 242 -23.95 -20.49 17.24
N ALA A 243 -25.08 -19.90 16.79
CA ALA A 243 -26.42 -20.21 17.30
C ALA A 243 -27.48 -20.60 16.24
N SER A 244 -27.12 -20.81 14.96
CA SER A 244 -28.11 -21.21 13.94
C SER A 244 -28.12 -22.72 13.73
N GLU A 245 -29.24 -23.37 14.10
CA GLU A 245 -29.47 -24.82 13.95
C GLU A 245 -29.61 -25.29 12.48
N ASN A 246 -29.68 -24.36 11.51
CA ASN A 246 -29.89 -24.69 10.10
C ASN A 246 -28.67 -24.26 9.28
N GLY A 247 -27.73 -25.17 9.11
CA GLY A 247 -26.53 -25.01 8.28
C GLY A 247 -26.81 -24.99 6.77
N GLU A 248 -27.69 -24.10 6.28
CA GLU A 248 -28.10 -24.04 4.87
C GLU A 248 -27.62 -22.79 4.10
N ASP A 249 -26.69 -21.99 4.64
CA ASP A 249 -26.00 -20.96 3.86
C ASP A 249 -24.48 -21.27 3.79
N GLU A 250 -24.09 -21.94 2.70
CA GLU A 250 -22.71 -22.07 2.24
C GLU A 250 -22.11 -20.66 1.98
N ASP A 251 -20.82 -20.48 2.29
CA ASP A 251 -19.96 -19.34 1.92
C ASP A 251 -19.87 -18.09 2.83
N ILE A 252 -20.15 -18.17 4.14
CA ILE A 252 -19.73 -17.10 5.06
C ILE A 252 -18.83 -17.67 6.14
N GLU A 253 -17.57 -17.87 5.79
CA GLU A 253 -16.50 -18.20 6.73
C GLU A 253 -15.51 -17.03 6.83
N GLU A 254 -15.30 -16.60 8.07
CA GLU A 254 -14.85 -15.27 8.48
C GLU A 254 -13.43 -15.29 9.05
N PHE A 255 -12.47 -14.74 8.29
CA PHE A 255 -11.35 -13.90 8.75
C PHE A 255 -10.74 -13.18 7.55
N ASP A 256 -10.28 -11.94 7.75
CA ASP A 256 -9.97 -10.96 6.69
C ASP A 256 -8.53 -11.10 6.18
N LEU A 257 -8.35 -11.81 5.06
CA LEU A 257 -7.17 -11.59 4.24
C LEU A 257 -7.22 -10.17 3.68
N HIS A 258 -6.24 -9.35 4.07
CA HIS A 258 -6.12 -7.97 3.65
C HIS A 258 -5.40 -7.88 2.30
N TYR A 259 -6.13 -7.43 1.27
CA TYR A 259 -5.62 -7.17 -0.06
C TYR A 259 -5.34 -5.68 -0.30
N ASN A 260 -5.60 -4.82 0.69
CA ASN A 260 -5.26 -3.40 0.69
C ASN A 260 -3.74 -3.18 0.89
N ILE A 261 -2.96 -3.68 -0.06
CA ILE A 261 -1.49 -3.63 -0.06
C ILE A 261 -0.97 -2.58 -1.03
N ARG A 262 0.17 -1.98 -0.69
CA ARG A 262 0.97 -1.16 -1.61
C ARG A 262 1.85 -2.08 -2.43
N LEU A 263 1.60 -2.14 -3.73
CA LEU A 263 2.43 -2.91 -4.66
C LEU A 263 3.94 -2.65 -4.57
N PRO A 264 4.43 -1.41 -4.43
CA PRO A 264 5.88 -1.20 -4.32
C PRO A 264 6.50 -1.86 -3.07
N ASP A 265 5.72 -2.21 -2.04
CA ASP A 265 6.24 -2.87 -0.83
C ASP A 265 6.80 -4.27 -1.12
N PHE A 266 6.39 -4.93 -2.21
CA PHE A 266 7.03 -6.17 -2.67
C PHE A 266 8.50 -5.97 -3.05
N ASN A 267 8.89 -4.77 -3.45
CA ASN A 267 10.27 -4.39 -3.75
C ASN A 267 10.92 -3.59 -2.60
N GLY A 268 10.32 -3.59 -1.41
CA GLY A 268 10.79 -2.85 -0.24
C GLY A 268 10.30 -1.40 -0.14
N GLY A 269 9.24 -1.05 -0.88
CA GLY A 269 8.61 0.27 -0.88
C GLY A 269 8.94 1.07 -2.15
N LEU A 270 8.45 2.31 -2.26
CA LEU A 270 8.59 3.13 -3.47
C LEU A 270 10.06 3.41 -3.86
N TYR A 271 10.95 3.45 -2.87
CA TYR A 271 12.39 3.67 -3.05
C TYR A 271 13.23 2.42 -2.77
N GLY A 272 12.58 1.30 -2.44
CA GLY A 272 13.23 0.07 -2.04
C GLY A 272 13.58 -0.02 -0.56
N ASN A 273 14.09 -1.20 -0.18
CA ASN A 273 14.29 -1.59 1.21
C ASN A 273 15.30 -0.66 1.91
N LYS A 274 14.99 -0.27 3.17
CA LYS A 274 15.77 0.63 4.03
C LYS A 274 15.80 2.11 3.61
N VAL A 275 15.30 2.45 2.42
CA VAL A 275 15.22 3.84 1.93
C VAL A 275 13.80 4.37 2.07
N SER A 276 12.81 3.58 1.66
CA SER A 276 11.40 3.92 1.86
C SER A 276 11.13 4.07 3.36
N GLU A 277 10.49 5.18 3.74
CA GLU A 277 10.26 5.50 5.15
C GLU A 277 8.91 4.96 5.63
N SER A 278 7.97 4.66 4.72
CA SER A 278 6.72 4.02 5.10
C SER A 278 6.92 2.56 5.51
N SER A 279 6.27 2.15 6.60
CA SER A 279 6.29 0.76 7.06
C SER A 279 5.51 -0.14 6.09
N THR A 280 6.05 -1.31 5.74
CA THR A 280 5.38 -2.26 4.83
C THR A 280 3.90 -2.50 5.19
N SER A 281 3.05 -2.42 4.17
CA SER A 281 1.62 -2.73 4.23
C SER A 281 1.34 -4.24 4.13
N ILE A 282 2.31 -5.04 3.69
CA ILE A 282 2.15 -6.47 3.50
C ILE A 282 2.18 -7.18 4.86
N ARG A 283 1.00 -7.58 5.35
CA ARG A 283 0.82 -8.40 6.54
C ARG A 283 0.42 -9.80 6.12
N SER A 284 1.31 -10.76 6.34
CA SER A 284 1.15 -12.15 5.93
C SER A 284 1.65 -13.06 7.04
N HIS A 285 0.90 -14.13 7.34
CA HIS A 285 1.28 -15.08 8.39
C HIS A 285 2.60 -15.76 8.09
N SER A 286 2.89 -16.08 6.81
CA SER A 286 4.19 -16.64 6.44
C SER A 286 5.33 -15.64 6.68
N LYS A 287 5.13 -14.35 6.40
CA LYS A 287 6.12 -13.31 6.71
C LYS A 287 6.33 -13.15 8.22
N ILE A 288 5.24 -13.14 8.99
CA ILE A 288 5.32 -13.07 10.45
C ILE A 288 6.10 -14.28 10.97
N TYR A 289 5.76 -15.49 10.53
CA TYR A 289 6.50 -16.72 10.83
C TYR A 289 7.98 -16.59 10.50
N MET A 290 8.34 -16.18 9.28
CA MET A 290 9.75 -16.02 8.86
C MET A 290 10.48 -14.96 9.69
N SER A 291 9.83 -13.84 9.99
CA SER A 291 10.41 -12.78 10.82
C SER A 291 10.61 -13.20 12.28
N SER A 292 9.63 -13.89 12.87
CA SER A 292 9.72 -14.48 14.21
C SER A 292 10.81 -15.55 14.25
N LYS A 293 10.90 -16.37 13.20
CA LYS A 293 11.93 -17.39 13.05
C LYS A 293 13.32 -16.77 12.97
N GLN A 294 13.49 -15.72 12.18
CA GLN A 294 14.76 -15.00 12.10
C GLN A 294 15.13 -14.38 13.45
N ALA A 295 14.19 -13.72 14.13
CA ALA A 295 14.43 -13.10 15.43
C ALA A 295 14.85 -14.13 16.49
N LEU A 296 14.20 -15.29 16.55
CA LEU A 296 14.55 -16.36 17.48
C LEU A 296 15.96 -16.94 17.20
N ASN A 297 16.32 -17.10 15.92
CA ASN A 297 17.67 -17.52 15.53
C ASN A 297 18.74 -16.50 15.94
N GLU A 298 18.43 -15.20 15.87
CA GLU A 298 19.33 -14.13 16.33
C GLU A 298 19.58 -14.19 17.85
N TYR A 299 18.66 -14.75 18.63
CA TYR A 299 18.83 -15.00 20.06
C TYR A 299 19.54 -16.33 20.40
N ASN A 300 20.11 -17.04 19.42
CA ASN A 300 20.75 -18.36 19.59
C ASN A 300 19.82 -19.43 20.22
N LEU A 301 18.51 -19.27 20.12
CA LEU A 301 17.57 -20.36 20.37
C LEU A 301 17.49 -21.16 19.07
N ASP A 302 18.02 -22.39 19.02
CA ASP A 302 17.97 -23.21 17.81
C ASP A 302 16.52 -23.68 17.60
N ILE A 303 15.80 -23.02 16.69
CA ILE A 303 14.38 -23.29 16.44
C ILE A 303 14.17 -24.69 15.89
N ASN A 304 15.21 -25.31 15.32
CA ASN A 304 15.14 -26.70 14.89
C ASN A 304 14.92 -27.66 16.07
N GLU A 305 15.07 -27.20 17.32
CA GLU A 305 14.74 -27.93 18.55
C GLU A 305 13.29 -27.71 19.01
N HIS A 306 12.55 -26.72 18.47
CA HIS A 306 11.19 -26.33 18.90
C HIS A 306 10.09 -26.67 17.88
N VAL A 307 9.69 -27.94 17.85
CA VAL A 307 8.73 -28.48 16.86
C VAL A 307 7.33 -27.84 16.96
N TYR A 308 6.89 -27.44 18.16
CA TYR A 308 5.55 -26.86 18.38
C TYR A 308 5.38 -25.48 17.75
N PHE A 309 6.46 -24.72 17.62
CA PHE A 309 6.47 -23.44 16.90
C PHE A 309 6.05 -23.64 15.43
N ASP A 310 6.67 -24.62 14.76
CA ASP A 310 6.37 -24.93 13.36
C ASP A 310 4.96 -25.48 13.19
N TYR A 311 4.49 -26.36 14.09
CA TYR A 311 3.09 -26.82 14.07
C TYR A 311 2.10 -25.66 14.15
N TYR A 312 2.28 -24.76 15.11
CA TYR A 312 1.35 -23.65 15.33
C TYR A 312 1.26 -22.73 14.11
N TYR A 313 2.40 -22.27 13.57
CA TYR A 313 2.38 -21.35 12.43
C TYR A 313 1.96 -22.03 11.12
N ASN A 314 2.29 -23.30 10.92
CA ASN A 314 1.79 -24.07 9.77
C ASN A 314 0.27 -24.24 9.85
N ALA A 315 -0.26 -24.57 11.04
CA ALA A 315 -1.69 -24.65 11.27
C ALA A 315 -2.37 -23.30 11.07
N LEU A 316 -1.81 -22.22 11.61
CA LEU A 316 -2.34 -20.86 11.51
C LEU A 316 -2.40 -20.41 10.04
N SER A 317 -1.34 -20.65 9.26
CA SER A 317 -1.30 -20.35 7.83
C SER A 317 -2.40 -21.09 7.05
N GLN A 318 -2.73 -22.34 7.40
CA GLN A 318 -3.83 -23.07 6.77
C GLN A 318 -5.21 -22.65 7.30
N TYR A 319 -5.30 -22.29 8.59
CA TYR A 319 -6.53 -21.89 9.27
C TYR A 319 -7.01 -20.52 8.82
N GLU A 320 -6.10 -19.57 8.61
CA GLU A 320 -6.44 -18.19 8.22
C GLU A 320 -6.22 -17.96 6.72
N GLY A 321 -5.30 -18.70 6.10
CA GLY A 321 -4.84 -18.48 4.74
C GLY A 321 -3.71 -17.44 4.65
N ASP A 322 -3.20 -17.26 3.43
CA ASP A 322 -2.20 -16.25 3.09
C ASP A 322 -2.48 -15.71 1.68
N LEU A 323 -1.80 -14.65 1.26
CA LEU A 323 -2.04 -13.96 -0.02
C LEU A 323 -2.04 -14.92 -1.24
N PHE A 324 -1.24 -15.99 -1.17
CA PHE A 324 -1.12 -17.01 -2.22
C PHE A 324 -1.70 -18.39 -1.82
N THR A 325 -1.92 -18.64 -0.53
CA THR A 325 -2.39 -19.94 -0.04
C THR A 325 -3.85 -19.85 0.40
N GLN A 326 -4.70 -20.63 -0.28
CA GLN A 326 -6.10 -20.73 0.10
C GLN A 326 -6.25 -21.43 1.44
N ARG A 327 -7.24 -20.97 2.21
CA ARG A 327 -7.57 -21.50 3.52
C ARG A 327 -8.05 -22.95 3.43
N ASN A 328 -7.61 -23.77 4.37
CA ASN A 328 -8.02 -25.17 4.50
C ASN A 328 -8.12 -25.57 5.97
N HIS A 329 -9.33 -25.43 6.53
CA HIS A 329 -9.63 -25.77 7.92
C HIS A 329 -9.39 -27.25 8.23
N THR A 330 -9.68 -28.14 7.28
CA THR A 330 -9.47 -29.57 7.43
C THR A 330 -7.98 -29.90 7.60
N LYS A 331 -7.10 -29.26 6.83
CA LYS A 331 -5.65 -29.44 6.97
C LYS A 331 -5.13 -28.80 8.26
N ALA A 332 -5.61 -27.61 8.63
CA ALA A 332 -5.27 -26.97 9.89
C ALA A 332 -5.65 -27.86 11.09
N PHE A 333 -6.85 -28.43 11.07
CA PHE A 333 -7.32 -29.36 12.10
C PHE A 333 -6.39 -30.56 12.28
N LEU A 334 -5.97 -31.19 11.17
CA LEU A 334 -5.07 -32.36 11.22
C LEU A 334 -3.70 -32.01 11.82
N ILE A 335 -3.12 -30.88 11.42
CA ILE A 335 -1.83 -30.39 11.95
C ILE A 335 -1.94 -30.11 13.45
N LEU A 336 -3.04 -29.49 13.88
CA LEU A 336 -3.26 -29.19 15.30
C LEU A 336 -3.52 -30.45 16.12
N GLN A 337 -4.23 -31.42 15.57
CA GLN A 337 -4.45 -32.71 16.22
C GLN A 337 -3.10 -33.42 16.45
N GLU A 338 -2.23 -33.44 15.44
CA GLU A 338 -0.87 -33.98 15.55
C GLU A 338 -0.05 -33.23 16.63
N CYS A 339 -0.10 -31.88 16.63
CA CYS A 339 0.53 -31.04 17.65
C CYS A 339 0.11 -31.43 19.09
N VAL A 340 -1.19 -31.65 19.30
CA VAL A 340 -1.74 -32.00 20.62
C VAL A 340 -1.39 -33.44 21.01
N GLU A 341 -1.52 -34.40 20.09
CA GLU A 341 -1.20 -35.81 20.34
C GLU A 341 0.27 -35.99 20.71
N GLU A 342 1.18 -35.33 19.99
CA GLU A 342 2.61 -35.35 20.28
C GLU A 342 2.93 -34.70 21.64
N GLY A 343 2.29 -33.58 21.97
CA GLY A 343 2.39 -32.95 23.29
C GLY A 343 1.92 -33.85 24.43
N GLU A 344 0.82 -34.57 24.24
CA GLU A 344 0.31 -35.53 25.23
C GLU A 344 1.25 -36.73 25.43
N LEU A 345 1.90 -37.21 24.35
CA LEU A 345 2.85 -38.31 24.38
C LEU A 345 4.17 -37.93 25.08
N ASN A 346 4.70 -36.74 24.78
CA ASN A 346 6.00 -36.31 25.28
C ASN A 346 5.97 -35.85 26.74
N PHE A 347 4.88 -35.19 27.17
CA PHE A 347 4.82 -34.54 28.50
C PHE A 347 3.79 -35.13 29.46
N GLY A 348 2.93 -36.04 28.96
CA GLY A 348 1.90 -36.72 29.75
C GLY A 348 0.68 -35.84 30.08
N LYS A 349 -0.51 -36.43 29.95
CA LYS A 349 -1.82 -35.77 30.09
C LYS A 349 -2.10 -35.08 31.43
N SER A 350 -1.43 -35.50 32.51
CA SER A 350 -1.80 -35.10 33.86
C SER A 350 -1.16 -33.80 34.34
N ASP A 351 0.08 -33.51 33.94
CA ASP A 351 0.85 -32.41 34.55
C ASP A 351 1.69 -31.56 33.58
N TYR A 352 1.93 -31.98 32.32
CA TYR A 352 2.82 -31.27 31.38
C TYR A 352 4.15 -30.82 32.02
N LYS A 353 4.75 -31.69 32.85
CA LYS A 353 5.99 -31.40 33.56
C LYS A 353 7.18 -31.47 32.61
N ASN A 354 8.13 -30.55 32.76
CA ASN A 354 9.39 -30.45 31.99
C ASN A 354 9.23 -30.00 30.53
N VAL A 355 8.18 -29.25 30.18
CA VAL A 355 8.10 -28.56 28.89
C VAL A 355 8.95 -27.30 28.95
N ASP A 356 9.81 -27.10 27.96
CA ASP A 356 10.56 -25.86 27.76
C ASP A 356 9.62 -24.65 27.62
N ASP A 357 10.06 -23.48 28.07
CA ASP A 357 9.19 -22.30 28.15
C ASP A 357 8.61 -21.90 26.79
N VAL A 358 9.38 -22.08 25.71
CA VAL A 358 8.96 -21.78 24.33
C VAL A 358 7.90 -22.78 23.86
N ASP A 359 8.17 -24.08 23.97
CA ASP A 359 7.26 -25.14 23.53
C ASP A 359 5.95 -25.14 24.32
N ARG A 360 5.99 -24.74 25.60
CA ARG A 360 4.80 -24.59 26.44
C ARG A 360 3.84 -23.55 25.89
N VAL A 361 4.37 -22.42 25.40
CA VAL A 361 3.57 -21.34 24.79
C VAL A 361 2.87 -21.91 23.56
N PHE A 362 3.62 -22.46 22.60
CA PHE A 362 3.06 -22.87 21.31
C PHE A 362 2.15 -24.10 21.42
N LEU A 363 2.47 -25.05 22.30
CA LEU A 363 1.58 -26.16 22.59
C LEU A 363 0.24 -25.67 23.17
N SER A 364 0.26 -24.69 24.09
CA SER A 364 -0.99 -24.12 24.61
C SER A 364 -1.80 -23.41 23.53
N HIS A 365 -1.15 -22.69 22.60
CA HIS A 365 -1.82 -22.06 21.46
C HIS A 365 -2.38 -23.10 20.47
N CYS A 366 -1.66 -24.20 20.18
CA CYS A 366 -2.18 -25.31 19.38
C CYS A 366 -3.49 -25.87 20.00
N ILE A 367 -3.47 -26.16 21.31
CA ILE A 367 -4.63 -26.70 22.02
C ILE A 367 -5.79 -25.71 22.01
N ALA A 368 -5.51 -24.41 22.24
CA ALA A 368 -6.53 -23.35 22.21
C ALA A 368 -7.17 -23.23 20.83
N LEU A 369 -6.37 -23.20 19.76
CA LEU A 369 -6.86 -23.09 18.39
C LEU A 369 -7.67 -24.33 17.97
N LEU A 370 -7.25 -25.53 18.37
CA LEU A 370 -8.02 -26.75 18.16
C LEU A 370 -9.37 -26.69 18.91
N GLY A 371 -9.35 -26.25 20.17
CA GLY A 371 -10.57 -26.03 20.95
C GLY A 371 -11.54 -25.05 20.28
N ARG A 372 -11.02 -23.96 19.70
CA ARG A 372 -11.79 -22.98 18.91
C ARG A 372 -12.39 -23.60 17.66
N ILE A 373 -11.66 -24.45 16.93
CA ILE A 373 -12.17 -25.16 15.74
C ILE A 373 -13.35 -26.06 16.13
N TYR A 374 -13.24 -26.81 17.23
CA TYR A 374 -14.36 -27.60 17.77
C TYR A 374 -15.54 -26.73 18.22
N MET A 375 -15.27 -25.60 18.87
CA MET A 375 -16.29 -24.64 19.31
C MET A 375 -17.07 -24.06 18.13
N LYS A 376 -16.41 -23.82 16.99
CA LYS A 376 -17.05 -23.27 15.79
C LYS A 376 -17.57 -24.35 14.82
N GLY A 377 -17.21 -25.62 15.00
CA GLY A 377 -17.58 -26.70 14.07
C GLY A 377 -16.88 -26.59 12.70
N GLN A 378 -15.71 -25.95 12.62
CA GLN A 378 -15.04 -25.64 11.35
C GLN A 378 -14.25 -26.84 10.78
N GLY A 379 -14.31 -27.01 9.45
CA GLY A 379 -13.63 -28.09 8.73
C GLY A 379 -14.54 -29.26 8.36
N ASP A 380 -14.24 -29.92 7.24
CA ASP A 380 -15.09 -30.96 6.64
C ASP A 380 -15.28 -32.17 7.56
N ILE A 381 -14.30 -32.42 8.42
CA ILE A 381 -14.30 -33.52 9.40
C ILE A 381 -15.44 -33.32 10.42
N LEU A 382 -15.70 -32.07 10.83
CA LEU A 382 -16.76 -31.73 11.78
C LEU A 382 -18.12 -31.54 11.12
N LYS A 383 -18.17 -31.46 9.77
CA LYS A 383 -19.39 -31.27 8.97
C LYS A 383 -20.22 -30.05 9.41
N GLY A 384 -19.56 -28.99 9.89
CA GLY A 384 -20.24 -27.78 10.36
C GLY A 384 -20.93 -27.92 11.73
N ILE A 385 -20.72 -29.03 12.45
CA ILE A 385 -21.37 -29.29 13.74
C ILE A 385 -20.38 -29.03 14.88
N PRO A 386 -20.63 -28.01 15.73
CA PRO A 386 -19.80 -27.75 16.91
C PRO A 386 -19.84 -28.89 17.95
N ASP A 387 -18.69 -29.15 18.58
CA ASP A 387 -18.57 -30.06 19.74
C ASP A 387 -18.14 -29.25 20.97
N TYR A 388 -19.12 -28.66 21.66
CA TYR A 388 -18.87 -27.77 22.79
C TYR A 388 -18.23 -28.49 23.99
N HIS A 389 -18.52 -29.78 24.20
CA HIS A 389 -17.93 -30.54 25.32
C HIS A 389 -16.43 -30.76 25.10
N LYS A 390 -16.02 -31.17 23.89
CA LYS A 390 -14.58 -31.30 23.57
C LYS A 390 -13.90 -29.94 23.55
N ALA A 391 -14.52 -28.92 22.97
CA ALA A 391 -13.99 -27.57 22.97
C ALA A 391 -13.68 -27.08 24.40
N TYR A 392 -14.65 -27.20 25.32
CA TYR A 392 -14.46 -26.80 26.71
C TYR A 392 -13.33 -27.58 27.41
N ALA A 393 -13.23 -28.89 27.16
CA ALA A 393 -12.17 -29.73 27.71
C ALA A 393 -10.78 -29.27 27.22
N LEU A 394 -10.64 -29.04 25.91
CA LEU A 394 -9.40 -28.58 25.29
C LEU A 394 -9.00 -27.16 25.74
N LEU A 395 -9.95 -26.23 25.81
CA LEU A 395 -9.65 -24.88 26.30
C LEU A 395 -9.20 -24.90 27.76
N LYS A 396 -9.80 -25.75 28.60
CA LYS A 396 -9.31 -25.96 29.97
C LYS A 396 -7.94 -26.62 30.04
N THR A 397 -7.62 -27.56 29.14
CA THR A 397 -6.27 -28.15 29.12
C THR A 397 -5.23 -27.14 28.67
N SER A 398 -5.53 -26.32 27.66
CA SER A 398 -4.69 -25.19 27.23
C SER A 398 -4.31 -24.29 28.42
N LEU A 399 -5.30 -23.86 29.23
CA LEU A 399 -5.04 -23.04 30.43
C LEU A 399 -4.20 -23.72 31.51
N LYS A 400 -4.19 -25.06 31.59
CA LYS A 400 -3.32 -25.81 32.51
C LYS A 400 -1.87 -25.80 32.04
N VAL A 401 -1.65 -25.85 30.72
CA VAL A 401 -0.30 -25.77 30.12
C VAL A 401 0.23 -24.35 30.30
N GLN A 402 -0.50 -23.36 29.77
CA GLN A 402 -0.18 -21.95 29.91
C GLN A 402 -1.43 -21.11 29.67
N LYS A 403 -1.61 -20.07 30.49
CA LYS A 403 -2.71 -19.13 30.32
C LYS A 403 -2.51 -18.30 29.04
N THR A 404 -3.37 -18.52 28.05
CA THR A 404 -3.44 -17.77 26.80
C THR A 404 -4.71 -16.92 26.78
N HIS A 405 -4.66 -15.76 26.13
CA HIS A 405 -5.79 -14.84 26.14
C HIS A 405 -6.94 -15.30 25.24
N GLU A 406 -6.63 -16.04 24.16
CA GLU A 406 -7.60 -16.65 23.24
C GLU A 406 -8.45 -17.67 23.97
N ALA A 407 -7.81 -18.61 24.68
CA ALA A 407 -8.53 -19.64 25.41
C ALA A 407 -9.42 -19.07 26.52
N LEU A 408 -8.96 -18.03 27.23
CA LEU A 408 -9.77 -17.33 28.23
C LEU A 408 -10.95 -16.58 27.59
N ASN A 409 -10.73 -15.91 26.46
CA ASN A 409 -11.81 -15.24 25.74
C ASN A 409 -12.86 -16.23 25.25
N ASP A 410 -12.43 -17.34 24.64
CA ASP A 410 -13.35 -18.37 24.11
C ASP A 410 -14.13 -19.03 25.25
N LEU A 411 -13.49 -19.34 26.38
CA LEU A 411 -14.20 -19.79 27.58
C LEU A 411 -15.18 -18.74 28.11
N GLY A 412 -14.82 -17.45 28.04
CA GLY A 412 -15.73 -16.35 28.38
C GLY A 412 -17.00 -16.39 27.55
N ILE A 413 -16.87 -16.53 26.23
CA ILE A 413 -17.98 -16.63 25.28
C ILE A 413 -18.83 -17.87 25.57
N MET A 414 -18.20 -19.03 25.81
CA MET A 414 -18.94 -20.26 26.12
C MET A 414 -19.75 -20.15 27.42
N ASN A 415 -19.23 -19.42 28.42
CA ASN A 415 -19.92 -19.17 29.68
C ASN A 415 -21.02 -18.11 29.57
N GLU A 416 -20.84 -17.13 28.69
CA GLU A 416 -21.84 -16.10 28.41
C GLU A 416 -23.05 -16.66 27.66
N LEU A 417 -22.80 -17.50 26.65
CA LEU A 417 -23.84 -18.11 25.80
C LEU A 417 -24.44 -19.40 26.38
N GLU A 418 -23.95 -19.86 27.53
CA GLU A 418 -24.42 -21.07 28.22
C GLU A 418 -24.43 -22.33 27.31
N LEU A 419 -23.41 -22.48 26.45
CA LEU A 419 -23.35 -23.53 25.41
C LEU A 419 -23.31 -24.98 25.94
N THR A 420 -23.02 -25.17 27.22
CA THR A 420 -23.04 -26.48 27.90
C THR A 420 -23.54 -26.32 29.34
N GLU A 421 -24.00 -27.41 29.96
CA GLU A 421 -24.34 -27.42 31.40
C GLU A 421 -23.13 -27.00 32.29
N LEU A 422 -21.91 -27.25 31.82
CA LEU A 422 -20.66 -26.90 32.51
C LEU A 422 -20.31 -25.41 32.40
N THR A 423 -21.01 -24.66 31.53
CA THR A 423 -20.74 -23.25 31.24
C THR A 423 -21.90 -22.32 31.64
N SER A 424 -22.94 -22.80 32.34
CA SER A 424 -24.04 -21.95 32.83
C SER A 424 -23.64 -21.12 34.08
N ASN A 425 -22.51 -20.40 34.00
CA ASN A 425 -22.05 -19.51 35.06
C ASN A 425 -21.61 -18.15 34.49
N GLN A 426 -22.56 -17.23 34.46
CA GLN A 426 -22.39 -15.85 34.00
C GLN A 426 -21.30 -15.08 34.77
N THR A 427 -21.08 -15.39 36.06
CA THR A 427 -19.98 -14.75 36.82
C THR A 427 -18.61 -15.20 36.35
N MET A 428 -18.50 -16.45 35.89
CA MET A 428 -17.26 -17.01 35.35
C MET A 428 -16.89 -16.34 34.02
N ALA A 429 -17.88 -15.98 33.19
CA ALA A 429 -17.64 -15.25 31.94
C ALA A 429 -16.90 -13.93 32.19
N ILE A 430 -17.36 -13.13 33.15
CA ILE A 430 -16.71 -11.85 33.53
C ILE A 430 -15.28 -12.08 34.03
N VAL A 431 -15.06 -13.12 34.82
CA VAL A 431 -13.72 -13.46 35.34
C VAL A 431 -12.78 -13.83 34.20
N CYS A 432 -13.22 -14.69 33.28
CA CYS A 432 -12.46 -15.09 32.10
C CYS A 432 -12.09 -13.87 31.23
N TYR A 433 -13.05 -12.98 30.94
CA TYR A 433 -12.77 -11.77 30.17
C TYR A 433 -11.77 -10.84 30.88
N LYS A 434 -11.92 -10.62 32.19
CA LYS A 434 -10.97 -9.79 32.95
C LYS A 434 -9.55 -10.37 32.94
N GLU A 435 -9.40 -11.68 33.09
CA GLU A 435 -8.10 -12.34 32.99
C GLU A 435 -7.52 -12.22 31.56
N ALA A 436 -8.35 -12.37 30.52
CA ALA A 436 -7.91 -12.19 29.13
C ALA A 436 -7.46 -10.75 28.82
N ILE A 437 -8.17 -9.75 29.36
CA ILE A 437 -7.81 -8.33 29.22
C ILE A 437 -6.48 -8.02 29.91
N ALA A 438 -6.22 -8.64 31.07
CA ALA A 438 -4.93 -8.52 31.76
C ALA A 438 -3.77 -9.09 30.92
N LEU A 439 -4.05 -10.09 30.08
CA LEU A 439 -3.14 -10.63 29.05
C LEU A 439 -3.19 -9.83 27.73
N LYS A 440 -3.74 -8.62 27.74
CA LYS A 440 -3.82 -7.68 26.61
C LYS A 440 -4.73 -8.10 25.44
N SER A 441 -5.70 -8.99 25.63
CA SER A 441 -6.70 -9.25 24.58
C SER A 441 -7.58 -8.04 24.31
N ALA A 442 -7.74 -7.70 23.03
CA ALA A 442 -8.67 -6.66 22.56
C ALA A 442 -10.10 -7.21 22.44
N ASP A 443 -10.24 -8.41 21.87
CA ASP A 443 -11.55 -9.07 21.67
C ASP A 443 -12.28 -9.29 22.99
N ALA A 444 -11.57 -9.72 24.04
CA ALA A 444 -12.14 -9.89 25.37
C ALA A 444 -12.63 -8.56 25.97
N ALA A 445 -11.95 -7.45 25.68
CA ALA A 445 -12.39 -6.12 26.13
C ALA A 445 -13.68 -5.70 25.43
N VAL A 446 -13.82 -5.98 24.14
CA VAL A 446 -15.04 -5.72 23.37
C VAL A 446 -16.19 -6.62 23.83
N ASN A 447 -15.95 -7.93 23.98
CA ASN A 447 -16.96 -8.87 24.46
C ASN A 447 -17.45 -8.50 25.86
N LEU A 448 -16.55 -8.13 26.77
CA LEU A 448 -16.94 -7.64 28.09
C LEU A 448 -17.72 -6.33 28.02
N ALA A 449 -17.34 -5.40 27.13
CA ALA A 449 -18.07 -4.15 26.94
C ALA A 449 -19.50 -4.39 26.42
N LYS A 450 -19.68 -5.27 25.44
CA LYS A 450 -20.99 -5.72 24.94
C LYS A 450 -21.82 -6.35 26.05
N TYR A 451 -21.24 -7.29 26.80
CA TYR A 451 -21.93 -7.97 27.89
C TYR A 451 -22.36 -7.00 29.00
N LEU A 452 -21.51 -6.05 29.39
CA LEU A 452 -21.88 -5.01 30.37
C LEU A 452 -22.96 -4.04 29.85
N THR A 453 -23.05 -3.89 28.53
CA THR A 453 -24.07 -3.07 27.87
C THR A 453 -25.40 -3.82 27.79
N SER A 454 -25.38 -5.14 27.53
CA SER A 454 -26.60 -5.97 27.52
C SER A 454 -27.24 -6.08 28.91
N LEU A 455 -26.45 -5.96 29.98
CA LEU A 455 -26.91 -5.87 31.37
C LEU A 455 -27.49 -4.49 31.76
N ALA A 456 -27.31 -3.46 30.94
CA ALA A 456 -27.82 -2.11 31.22
C ALA A 456 -29.32 -1.99 30.91
N GLU A 457 -29.99 -1.05 31.59
CA GLU A 457 -31.40 -0.73 31.30
C GLU A 457 -31.54 -0.27 29.83
N ASP A 458 -32.50 -0.85 29.11
CA ASP A 458 -32.76 -0.63 27.68
C ASP A 458 -31.57 -0.92 26.75
N GLN A 459 -30.57 -1.72 27.18
CA GLN A 459 -29.32 -1.97 26.43
C GLN A 459 -28.56 -0.67 26.07
N ASN A 460 -28.79 0.40 26.83
CA ASN A 460 -28.25 1.71 26.53
C ASN A 460 -27.07 2.03 27.45
N VAL A 461 -25.90 2.30 26.84
CA VAL A 461 -24.65 2.61 27.57
C VAL A 461 -24.80 3.84 28.46
N PHE A 462 -25.58 4.85 28.06
CA PHE A 462 -25.80 6.08 28.84
C PHE A 462 -26.44 5.82 30.20
N LYS A 463 -27.30 4.80 30.29
CA LYS A 463 -28.00 4.41 31.53
C LYS A 463 -27.21 3.41 32.36
N SER A 464 -26.10 2.88 31.84
CA SER A 464 -25.28 1.90 32.54
C SER A 464 -24.53 2.52 33.71
N LYS A 465 -24.59 1.87 34.87
CA LYS A 465 -23.74 2.21 36.04
C LYS A 465 -22.24 2.09 35.71
N ASN A 466 -21.89 1.28 34.71
CA ASN A 466 -20.53 0.99 34.30
C ASN A 466 -20.06 1.81 33.08
N LYS A 467 -20.76 2.87 32.68
CA LYS A 467 -20.47 3.64 31.45
C LYS A 467 -19.00 4.06 31.30
N ASN A 468 -18.38 4.57 32.37
CA ASN A 468 -16.97 4.98 32.35
C ASN A 468 -16.01 3.80 32.12
N TYR A 469 -16.37 2.62 32.64
CA TYR A 469 -15.56 1.42 32.47
C TYR A 469 -15.72 0.85 31.05
N ILE A 470 -16.95 0.84 30.51
CA ILE A 470 -17.24 0.44 29.12
C ILE A 470 -16.47 1.32 28.14
N TYR A 471 -16.51 2.64 28.32
CA TYR A 471 -15.76 3.59 27.48
C TYR A 471 -14.25 3.25 27.45
N LYS A 472 -13.64 3.07 28.63
CA LYS A 472 -12.22 2.73 28.75
C LYS A 472 -11.86 1.39 28.12
N LEU A 473 -12.73 0.38 28.26
CA LEU A 473 -12.53 -0.94 27.64
C LEU A 473 -12.51 -0.85 26.11
N VAL A 474 -13.47 -0.14 25.52
CA VAL A 474 -13.54 0.05 24.07
C VAL A 474 -12.35 0.88 23.58
N GLN A 475 -11.98 1.94 24.30
CA GLN A 475 -10.82 2.76 23.97
C GLN A 475 -9.51 1.94 23.96
N ASP A 476 -9.29 1.11 24.98
CA ASP A 476 -8.13 0.21 25.04
C ASP A 476 -8.15 -0.84 23.92
N ALA A 477 -9.33 -1.39 23.59
CA ALA A 477 -9.50 -2.31 22.46
C ALA A 477 -9.16 -1.66 21.11
N VAL A 478 -9.50 -0.38 20.92
CA VAL A 478 -9.11 0.40 19.72
C VAL A 478 -7.60 0.55 19.63
N TYR A 479 -6.92 0.90 20.74
CA TYR A 479 -5.46 1.02 20.76
C TYR A 479 -4.75 -0.30 20.46
N LYS A 480 -5.34 -1.43 20.88
CA LYS A 480 -4.85 -2.78 20.57
C LYS A 480 -5.22 -3.26 19.16
N GLY A 481 -6.05 -2.50 18.44
CA GLY A 481 -6.36 -2.74 17.04
C GLY A 481 -7.55 -3.66 16.79
N SER A 482 -8.52 -3.82 17.71
CA SER A 482 -9.76 -4.54 17.41
C SER A 482 -10.59 -3.80 16.34
N ASN A 483 -11.07 -4.53 15.33
CA ASN A 483 -11.87 -3.97 14.24
C ASN A 483 -13.22 -3.49 14.77
N GLU A 484 -13.91 -4.32 15.53
CA GLU A 484 -15.23 -4.00 16.04
C GLU A 484 -15.23 -2.83 17.04
N ALA A 485 -14.16 -2.73 17.85
CA ALA A 485 -14.00 -1.62 18.79
C ALA A 485 -14.02 -0.25 18.09
N LEU A 486 -13.54 -0.16 16.84
CA LEU A 486 -13.56 1.09 16.07
C LEU A 486 -14.97 1.61 15.83
N TYR A 487 -15.90 0.70 15.51
CA TYR A 487 -17.30 1.06 15.32
C TYR A 487 -17.90 1.63 16.62
N TYR A 488 -17.76 0.90 17.73
CA TYR A 488 -18.32 1.32 19.01
C TYR A 488 -17.70 2.62 19.52
N TYR A 489 -16.39 2.81 19.30
CA TYR A 489 -15.73 4.05 19.67
C TYR A 489 -16.21 5.24 18.81
N GLY A 490 -16.40 5.04 17.50
CA GLY A 490 -17.02 6.03 16.62
C GLY A 490 -18.43 6.40 17.07
N ASP A 491 -19.25 5.42 17.45
CA ASP A 491 -20.60 5.62 17.97
C ASP A 491 -20.60 6.36 19.31
N PHE A 492 -19.65 6.08 20.21
CA PHE A 492 -19.49 6.81 21.48
C PHE A 492 -19.06 8.27 21.29
N LEU A 493 -18.31 8.58 20.23
CA LEU A 493 -17.97 9.96 19.87
C LEU A 493 -19.19 10.66 19.26
N GLN A 494 -19.90 10.01 18.33
CA GLN A 494 -21.05 10.58 17.65
C GLN A 494 -22.25 10.81 18.56
N SER A 495 -22.51 9.91 19.50
CA SER A 495 -23.62 10.00 20.46
C SER A 495 -23.36 10.99 21.59
N GLY A 496 -22.12 11.46 21.78
CA GLY A 496 -21.73 12.38 22.85
C GLY A 496 -21.38 11.71 24.18
N LEU A 497 -21.35 10.37 24.26
CA LEU A 497 -20.94 9.64 25.47
C LEU A 497 -19.54 10.06 25.95
N THR A 498 -18.64 10.32 25.01
CA THR A 498 -17.27 10.75 25.32
C THR A 498 -17.23 12.05 26.12
N GLN A 499 -18.12 13.00 25.85
CA GLN A 499 -18.16 14.28 26.57
C GLN A 499 -18.63 14.12 28.03
N GLU A 500 -19.48 13.12 28.31
CA GLU A 500 -19.90 12.82 29.68
C GLU A 500 -18.78 12.18 30.52
N VAL A 501 -17.88 11.43 29.88
CA VAL A 501 -16.78 10.70 30.55
C VAL A 501 -15.52 11.56 30.62
N GLU A 502 -15.19 12.25 29.54
CA GLU A 502 -13.99 13.08 29.34
C GLU A 502 -14.38 14.45 28.79
N ALA A 503 -14.72 15.38 29.68
CA ALA A 503 -15.21 16.72 29.31
C ALA A 503 -14.19 17.59 28.55
N GLU A 504 -12.91 17.20 28.54
CA GLU A 504 -11.81 17.96 27.90
C GLU A 504 -11.58 17.58 26.43
N LYS A 505 -12.20 16.53 25.90
CA LYS A 505 -12.03 16.13 24.49
C LYS A 505 -13.02 16.86 23.60
N ASP A 506 -12.51 17.71 22.72
CA ASP A 506 -13.30 18.38 21.69
C ASP A 506 -13.83 17.39 20.64
N TYR A 507 -15.13 17.50 20.38
CA TYR A 507 -15.79 16.78 19.29
C TYR A 507 -15.50 17.48 17.97
N ASN A 508 -14.91 16.75 17.02
CA ASN A 508 -14.79 17.17 15.63
C ASN A 508 -15.34 16.07 14.73
N CYS A 509 -16.10 16.46 13.71
CA CYS A 509 -16.63 15.55 12.69
C CYS A 509 -15.52 14.71 12.07
N GLU A 510 -14.35 15.31 11.79
CA GLU A 510 -13.20 14.62 11.19
C GLU A 510 -12.70 13.47 12.08
N ASN A 511 -12.68 13.67 13.41
CA ASN A 511 -12.27 12.64 14.36
C ASN A 511 -13.20 11.43 14.32
N VAL A 512 -14.53 11.64 14.22
CA VAL A 512 -15.50 10.54 14.12
C VAL A 512 -15.36 9.79 12.80
N VAL A 513 -15.23 10.54 11.70
CA VAL A 513 -15.08 9.99 10.36
C VAL A 513 -13.86 9.08 10.28
N ILE A 514 -12.75 9.42 10.93
CA ILE A 514 -11.54 8.59 10.94
C ILE A 514 -11.83 7.17 11.49
N TYR A 515 -12.57 7.04 12.59
CA TYR A 515 -12.87 5.73 13.17
C TYR A 515 -13.81 4.90 12.30
N TYR A 516 -14.86 5.50 11.74
CA TYR A 516 -15.75 4.80 10.83
C TYR A 516 -15.07 4.43 9.51
N LYS A 517 -14.26 5.34 8.95
CA LYS A 517 -13.46 5.05 7.77
C LYS A 517 -12.53 3.87 8.04
N LEU A 518 -11.77 3.90 9.13
CA LEU A 518 -10.86 2.82 9.49
C LEU A 518 -11.60 1.49 9.72
N PHE A 519 -12.79 1.52 10.30
CA PHE A 519 -13.63 0.32 10.46
C PHE A 519 -14.04 -0.26 9.10
N ILE A 520 -14.50 0.58 8.17
CA ILE A 520 -14.90 0.19 6.82
C ILE A 520 -13.71 -0.32 6.02
N ASP A 521 -12.57 0.37 6.08
CA ASP A 521 -11.34 0.00 5.40
C ASP A 521 -10.82 -1.36 5.85
N ARG A 522 -11.09 -1.78 7.09
CA ARG A 522 -10.71 -3.11 7.59
C ARG A 522 -11.69 -4.22 7.18
N LEU A 523 -12.94 -3.88 6.87
CA LEU A 523 -13.95 -4.80 6.32
C LEU A 523 -13.81 -4.93 4.80
N GLU A 524 -12.58 -5.18 4.33
CA GLU A 524 -12.20 -5.19 2.91
C GLU A 524 -13.01 -6.21 2.11
N LYS A 525 -13.20 -7.42 2.65
CA LYS A 525 -13.94 -8.47 1.96
C LYS A 525 -15.38 -8.06 1.62
N TYR A 526 -16.00 -7.25 2.49
CA TYR A 526 -17.39 -6.85 2.33
C TYR A 526 -17.54 -5.59 1.45
N PHE A 527 -16.74 -4.54 1.71
CA PHE A 527 -16.85 -3.28 0.98
C PHE A 527 -15.96 -3.18 -0.25
N LEU A 528 -14.85 -3.93 -0.28
CA LEU A 528 -13.75 -3.73 -1.23
C LEU A 528 -13.34 -5.05 -1.94
N PRO A 529 -14.29 -5.86 -2.47
CA PRO A 529 -13.97 -7.15 -3.09
C PRO A 529 -13.08 -7.03 -4.34
N HIS A 530 -13.04 -5.85 -4.96
CA HIS A 530 -12.20 -5.56 -6.13
C HIS A 530 -10.70 -5.55 -5.81
N LEU A 531 -10.28 -5.38 -4.55
CA LEU A 531 -8.87 -5.49 -4.15
C LEU A 531 -8.31 -6.89 -4.37
N ARG A 532 -9.09 -7.91 -3.98
CA ARG A 532 -8.73 -9.30 -4.23
C ARG A 532 -8.63 -9.58 -5.72
N TYR A 533 -9.62 -9.11 -6.50
CA TYR A 533 -9.58 -9.22 -7.96
C TYR A 533 -8.33 -8.54 -8.54
N ALA A 534 -8.01 -7.32 -8.09
CA ALA A 534 -6.83 -6.57 -8.56
C ALA A 534 -5.53 -7.35 -8.30
N PHE A 535 -5.41 -7.94 -7.12
CA PHE A 535 -4.26 -8.73 -6.74
C PHE A 535 -4.17 -10.04 -7.53
N GLU A 536 -5.28 -10.76 -7.71
CA GLU A 536 -5.32 -11.98 -8.54
C GLU A 536 -4.96 -11.69 -10.01
N GLU A 537 -5.39 -10.55 -10.56
CA GLU A 537 -5.02 -10.13 -11.91
C GLU A 537 -3.54 -9.71 -12.00
N LEU A 538 -3.01 -9.07 -10.95
CA LEU A 538 -1.59 -8.77 -10.86
C LEU A 538 -0.74 -10.04 -10.85
N THR A 539 -1.12 -11.04 -10.06
CA THR A 539 -0.38 -12.31 -9.98
C THR A 539 -0.45 -13.10 -11.29
N ARG A 540 -1.47 -12.85 -12.12
CA ARG A 540 -1.57 -13.36 -13.51
C ARG A 540 -0.75 -12.55 -14.53
N GLY A 541 -0.19 -11.40 -14.14
CA GLY A 541 0.52 -10.49 -15.05
C GLY A 541 -0.40 -9.57 -15.86
N ASN A 542 -1.68 -9.47 -15.51
CA ASN A 542 -2.68 -8.59 -16.13
C ASN A 542 -2.68 -7.22 -15.45
N TYR A 543 -1.61 -6.44 -15.66
CA TYR A 543 -1.41 -5.14 -15.01
C TYR A 543 -2.51 -4.10 -15.32
N GLN A 544 -3.19 -4.23 -16.47
CA GLN A 544 -4.29 -3.34 -16.87
C GLN A 544 -5.54 -3.57 -16.02
N ASN A 545 -5.91 -4.82 -15.78
CA ASN A 545 -7.01 -5.18 -14.91
C ASN A 545 -6.68 -4.90 -13.43
N ALA A 546 -5.44 -5.18 -13.03
CA ALA A 546 -4.96 -4.81 -11.70
C ALA A 546 -5.09 -3.30 -11.45
N LEU A 547 -4.74 -2.47 -12.45
CA LEU A 547 -4.90 -1.01 -12.37
C LEU A 547 -6.36 -0.62 -12.17
N ILE A 548 -7.30 -1.23 -12.89
CA ILE A 548 -8.74 -0.96 -12.71
C ILE A 548 -9.14 -1.24 -11.26
N GLY A 549 -8.86 -2.44 -10.75
CA GLY A 549 -9.27 -2.82 -9.39
C GLY A 549 -8.65 -1.94 -8.30
N TYR A 550 -7.35 -1.64 -8.39
CA TYR A 550 -6.72 -0.70 -7.44
C TYR A 550 -7.25 0.73 -7.57
N SER A 551 -7.56 1.18 -8.78
CA SER A 551 -8.09 2.53 -8.96
C SER A 551 -9.53 2.68 -8.46
N MET A 552 -10.37 1.64 -8.50
CA MET A 552 -11.69 1.65 -7.86
C MET A 552 -11.57 1.88 -6.35
N ALA A 553 -10.67 1.13 -5.70
CA ALA A 553 -10.35 1.32 -4.29
C ALA A 553 -9.75 2.72 -4.01
N ALA A 554 -8.95 3.24 -4.95
CA ALA A 554 -8.37 4.57 -4.85
C ALA A 554 -9.45 5.68 -4.87
N GLU A 555 -10.46 5.57 -5.74
CA GLU A 555 -11.62 6.47 -5.78
C GLU A 555 -12.48 6.40 -4.51
N GLN A 556 -12.47 5.25 -3.83
CA GLN A 556 -13.12 5.05 -2.54
C GLN A 556 -12.32 5.59 -1.35
N GLY A 557 -11.08 6.05 -1.59
CA GLY A 557 -10.28 6.75 -0.59
C GLY A 557 -9.24 5.92 0.14
N LEU A 558 -8.91 4.72 -0.36
CA LEU A 558 -7.85 3.89 0.20
C LEU A 558 -6.46 4.39 -0.20
N GLU A 559 -5.68 4.82 0.78
CA GLU A 559 -4.31 5.32 0.61
C GLU A 559 -3.40 4.31 -0.09
N ASN A 560 -3.37 3.05 0.37
CA ASN A 560 -2.47 2.03 -0.21
C ASN A 560 -2.82 1.76 -1.68
N SER A 561 -4.11 1.82 -2.03
CA SER A 561 -4.57 1.63 -3.40
C SER A 561 -4.29 2.83 -4.28
N GLN A 562 -4.32 4.06 -3.76
CA GLN A 562 -3.86 5.26 -4.46
C GLN A 562 -2.37 5.14 -4.83
N VAL A 563 -1.53 4.69 -3.89
CA VAL A 563 -0.10 4.45 -4.17
C VAL A 563 0.09 3.31 -5.18
N SER A 564 -0.65 2.21 -5.06
CA SER A 564 -0.60 1.08 -6.00
C SER A 564 -1.03 1.46 -7.42
N ALA A 565 -2.13 2.22 -7.55
CA ALA A 565 -2.60 2.72 -8.84
C ALA A 565 -1.59 3.70 -9.45
N ALA A 566 -1.04 4.62 -8.65
CA ALA A 566 0.04 5.51 -9.08
C ALA A 566 1.27 4.74 -9.56
N TYR A 567 1.69 3.70 -8.83
CA TYR A 567 2.83 2.86 -9.18
C TYR A 567 2.61 2.05 -10.47
N LEU A 568 1.38 1.63 -10.76
CA LEU A 568 1.03 1.00 -12.04
C LEU A 568 1.04 2.00 -13.21
N LEU A 569 0.68 3.26 -12.95
CA LEU A 569 0.68 4.32 -13.95
C LEU A 569 2.09 4.87 -14.25
N TYR A 570 2.90 5.05 -13.21
CA TYR A 570 4.24 5.62 -13.23
C TYR A 570 5.16 4.90 -12.24
N GLN A 571 6.31 4.41 -12.71
CA GLN A 571 7.32 3.80 -11.85
C GLN A 571 8.54 4.71 -11.71
N PRO A 572 9.03 4.98 -10.49
CA PRO A 572 10.31 5.67 -10.31
C PRO A 572 11.45 4.83 -10.89
N GLU A 573 12.28 5.44 -11.72
CA GLU A 573 13.44 4.75 -12.30
C GLU A 573 14.67 4.86 -11.39
N SER A 574 15.44 3.77 -11.32
CA SER A 574 16.75 3.81 -10.66
C SER A 574 17.73 4.64 -11.49
N LEU A 575 18.61 5.37 -10.81
CA LEU A 575 19.64 6.18 -11.47
C LEU A 575 20.55 5.33 -12.39
N LEU A 576 20.79 4.06 -12.06
CA LEU A 576 21.55 3.15 -12.90
C LEU A 576 20.81 2.75 -14.18
N THR A 577 19.49 2.55 -14.09
CA THR A 577 18.64 2.24 -15.24
C THR A 577 18.63 3.38 -16.24
N GLU A 578 18.54 4.62 -15.74
CA GLU A 578 18.57 5.84 -16.55
C GLU A 578 19.93 6.01 -17.27
N LEU A 579 21.04 5.64 -16.63
CA LEU A 579 22.37 5.70 -17.23
C LEU A 579 22.65 4.59 -18.25
N LEU A 580 22.11 3.39 -18.05
CA LEU A 580 22.45 2.19 -18.83
C LEU A 580 21.42 1.82 -19.91
N SER A 581 20.20 2.35 -19.86
CA SER A 581 19.11 1.96 -20.77
C SER A 581 18.28 3.16 -21.24
N LYS A 582 17.56 3.01 -22.36
CA LYS A 582 16.48 3.94 -22.70
C LYS A 582 15.40 3.78 -21.64
N GLY A 583 15.26 4.77 -20.76
CA GLY A 583 14.25 4.79 -19.70
C GLY A 583 12.83 4.57 -20.25
N LYS A 584 11.91 4.23 -19.36
CA LYS A 584 10.49 4.06 -19.64
C LYS A 584 9.89 5.37 -20.12
N THR A 585 9.00 5.25 -21.10
CA THR A 585 8.28 6.40 -21.66
C THR A 585 6.87 6.46 -21.09
N PHE A 586 6.42 7.63 -20.66
CA PHE A 586 5.07 7.80 -20.10
C PHE A 586 4.29 8.83 -20.90
N THR A 587 2.99 8.59 -21.05
CA THR A 587 2.07 9.55 -21.68
C THR A 587 1.64 10.59 -20.66
N LYS A 588 1.30 11.79 -21.13
CA LYS A 588 0.87 12.90 -20.29
C LYS A 588 -0.31 12.52 -19.41
N GLU A 589 -1.34 11.89 -19.98
CA GLU A 589 -2.57 11.52 -19.28
C GLU A 589 -2.31 10.53 -18.14
N ARG A 590 -1.35 9.61 -18.32
CA ARG A 590 -0.97 8.64 -17.30
C ARG A 590 -0.16 9.28 -16.18
N VAL A 591 0.78 10.17 -16.52
CA VAL A 591 1.56 10.92 -15.53
C VAL A 591 0.65 11.82 -14.71
N GLU A 592 -0.27 12.55 -15.33
CA GLU A 592 -1.24 13.40 -14.63
C GLU A 592 -2.12 12.59 -13.69
N SER A 593 -2.55 11.39 -14.12
CA SER A 593 -3.35 10.48 -13.29
C SER A 593 -2.53 9.87 -12.15
N ALA A 594 -1.25 9.57 -12.38
CA ALA A 594 -0.34 9.10 -11.33
C ALA A 594 -0.08 10.20 -10.28
N THR A 595 0.22 11.42 -10.71
CA THR A 595 0.43 12.56 -9.80
C THR A 595 -0.84 12.88 -9.01
N TYR A 596 -2.02 12.77 -9.64
CA TYR A 596 -3.29 12.93 -8.93
C TYR A 596 -3.46 11.91 -7.80
N TYR A 597 -3.22 10.61 -8.05
CA TYR A 597 -3.30 9.61 -6.98
C TYR A 597 -2.23 9.79 -5.90
N LEU A 598 -1.01 10.20 -6.26
CA LEU A 598 0.03 10.51 -5.28
C LEU A 598 -0.34 11.74 -4.42
N GLU A 599 -1.00 12.75 -4.99
CA GLU A 599 -1.49 13.92 -4.25
C GLU A 599 -2.55 13.51 -3.23
N LEU A 600 -3.48 12.64 -3.61
CA LEU A 600 -4.47 12.07 -2.70
C LEU A 600 -3.80 11.27 -1.57
N ALA A 601 -2.81 10.43 -1.88
CA ALA A 601 -2.06 9.68 -0.88
C ALA A 601 -1.23 10.61 0.05
N SER A 602 -0.63 11.67 -0.50
CA SER A 602 0.09 12.70 0.26
C SER A 602 -0.85 13.47 1.20
N ALA A 603 -2.10 13.73 0.80
CA ALA A 603 -3.11 14.34 1.66
C ALA A 603 -3.48 13.43 2.85
N GLN A 604 -3.35 12.12 2.68
CA GLN A 604 -3.51 11.11 3.75
C GLN A 604 -2.22 10.87 4.57
N ASN A 605 -1.21 11.73 4.41
CA ASN A 605 0.08 11.67 5.11
C ASN A 605 1.00 10.50 4.69
N ASN A 606 0.87 9.99 3.47
CA ASN A 606 1.87 9.08 2.93
C ASN A 606 3.18 9.83 2.62
N LEU A 607 4.24 9.53 3.41
CA LEU A 607 5.56 10.16 3.28
C LEU A 607 6.20 9.88 1.94
N ASP A 608 6.28 8.61 1.54
CA ASP A 608 6.99 8.21 0.32
C ASP A 608 6.29 8.77 -0.94
N ALA A 609 4.95 8.83 -0.96
CA ALA A 609 4.21 9.48 -2.03
C ALA A 609 4.48 10.99 -2.11
N THR A 610 4.63 11.66 -0.95
CA THR A 610 4.95 13.08 -0.87
C THR A 610 6.36 13.37 -1.44
N ILE A 611 7.33 12.53 -1.12
CA ILE A 611 8.70 12.66 -1.64
C ILE A 611 8.70 12.37 -3.15
N LEU A 612 7.96 11.36 -3.60
CA LEU A 612 7.88 10.98 -5.00
C LEU A 612 7.25 12.09 -5.87
N LEU A 613 6.24 12.80 -5.36
CA LEU A 613 5.72 14.01 -6.02
C LEU A 613 6.81 15.08 -6.17
N GLY A 614 7.59 15.30 -5.11
CA GLY A 614 8.74 16.20 -5.16
C GLY A 614 9.73 15.80 -6.25
N ASP A 615 10.05 14.51 -6.34
CA ASP A 615 10.97 13.97 -7.35
C ASP A 615 10.43 14.09 -8.77
N ILE A 616 9.14 13.83 -8.98
CA ILE A 616 8.46 13.98 -10.27
C ILE A 616 8.54 15.43 -10.76
N TYR A 617 8.23 16.41 -9.91
CA TYR A 617 8.33 17.82 -10.28
C TYR A 617 9.77 18.32 -10.38
N TRP A 618 10.70 17.76 -9.61
CA TRP A 618 12.12 18.11 -9.67
C TRP A 618 12.77 17.66 -10.98
N LYS A 619 12.52 16.40 -11.38
CA LYS A 619 13.07 15.83 -12.63
C LYS A 619 12.31 16.28 -13.87
N GLY A 620 11.00 16.48 -13.76
CA GLY A 620 10.10 16.44 -14.91
C GLY A 620 9.98 15.01 -15.45
N VAL A 621 8.99 14.77 -16.32
CA VAL A 621 8.77 13.45 -16.94
C VAL A 621 8.60 13.63 -18.45
N GLY A 622 9.36 12.86 -19.23
CA GLY A 622 9.31 12.88 -20.69
C GLY A 622 9.88 14.15 -21.33
N ASP A 623 9.48 14.40 -22.58
CA ASP A 623 9.78 15.63 -23.31
C ASP A 623 9.00 16.83 -22.72
N GLU A 624 9.35 18.06 -23.11
CA GLU A 624 8.78 19.31 -22.55
C GLU A 624 7.24 19.37 -22.56
N ASP A 625 6.58 18.62 -23.45
CA ASP A 625 5.12 18.56 -23.59
C ASP A 625 4.40 17.66 -22.56
N CYS A 626 5.11 16.76 -21.85
CA CYS A 626 4.51 15.81 -20.91
C CYS A 626 4.37 16.41 -19.50
N LEU A 627 5.48 16.52 -18.75
CA LEU A 627 5.50 17.25 -17.48
C LEU A 627 6.84 17.99 -17.31
N SER A 628 6.79 19.32 -17.42
CA SER A 628 7.95 20.18 -17.24
C SER A 628 8.39 20.25 -15.77
N LYS A 629 9.69 20.50 -15.56
CA LYS A 629 10.28 20.72 -14.24
C LYS A 629 9.63 21.91 -13.52
N ASP A 630 9.19 21.71 -12.29
CA ASP A 630 8.61 22.74 -11.42
C ASP A 630 9.27 22.69 -10.04
N TYR A 631 10.36 23.45 -9.90
CA TYR A 631 11.13 23.48 -8.66
C TYR A 631 10.35 24.10 -7.49
N ASN A 632 9.36 24.97 -7.74
CA ASN A 632 8.56 25.58 -6.68
C ASN A 632 7.62 24.53 -6.07
N LYS A 633 6.96 23.72 -6.91
CA LYS A 633 6.16 22.59 -6.43
C LYS A 633 7.02 21.56 -5.71
N ALA A 634 8.15 21.17 -6.30
CA ALA A 634 9.08 20.24 -5.67
C ALA A 634 9.52 20.72 -4.27
N PHE A 635 9.88 22.00 -4.15
CA PHE A 635 10.25 22.62 -2.89
C PHE A 635 9.11 22.56 -1.85
N ASN A 636 7.86 22.80 -2.26
CA ASN A 636 6.70 22.70 -1.35
C ASN A 636 6.47 21.27 -0.87
N TYR A 637 6.56 20.25 -1.74
CA TYR A 637 6.40 18.85 -1.33
C TYR A 637 7.54 18.37 -0.43
N TYR A 638 8.80 18.71 -0.73
CA TYR A 638 9.90 18.38 0.17
C TYR A 638 9.80 19.12 1.52
N SER A 639 9.31 20.36 1.51
CA SER A 639 9.03 21.10 2.75
C SER A 639 7.93 20.41 3.57
N LYS A 640 6.85 19.96 2.92
CA LYS A 640 5.79 19.17 3.56
C LYS A 640 6.34 17.87 4.17
N GLY A 641 7.17 17.12 3.43
CA GLY A 641 7.81 15.90 3.96
C GLY A 641 8.78 16.18 5.12
N ALA A 642 9.52 17.29 5.06
CA ALA A 642 10.43 17.71 6.13
C ALA A 642 9.67 18.07 7.43
N LEU A 643 8.49 18.69 7.31
CA LEU A 643 7.59 18.95 8.45
C LEU A 643 7.09 17.65 9.10
N GLN A 644 6.93 16.59 8.30
CA GLN A 644 6.58 15.25 8.79
C GLN A 644 7.81 14.43 9.26
N HIS A 645 8.96 15.09 9.48
CA HIS A 645 10.20 14.49 9.99
C HIS A 645 10.83 13.44 9.08
N SER A 646 10.61 13.54 7.77
CA SER A 646 11.28 12.67 6.81
C SER A 646 12.76 13.01 6.65
N SER A 647 13.63 12.01 6.83
CA SER A 647 15.08 12.15 6.61
C SER A 647 15.38 12.38 5.13
N HIS A 648 14.69 11.65 4.27
CA HIS A 648 14.85 11.74 2.82
C HIS A 648 14.32 13.08 2.28
N ALA A 649 13.15 13.55 2.72
CA ALA A 649 12.66 14.88 2.33
C ALA A 649 13.59 16.00 2.80
N CYS A 650 14.11 15.93 4.03
CA CYS A 650 15.10 16.90 4.53
C CYS A 650 16.36 16.93 3.67
N PHE A 651 16.86 15.77 3.24
CA PHE A 651 18.01 15.68 2.34
C PHE A 651 17.74 16.37 1.00
N ASN A 652 16.59 16.10 0.38
CA ASN A 652 16.22 16.70 -0.89
C ASN A 652 15.98 18.21 -0.77
N LEU A 653 15.36 18.66 0.33
CA LEU A 653 15.19 20.08 0.64
C LEU A 653 16.54 20.79 0.86
N ALA A 654 17.49 20.14 1.54
CA ALA A 654 18.85 20.65 1.67
C ALA A 654 19.53 20.85 0.32
N MET A 655 19.35 19.90 -0.61
CA MET A 655 19.83 20.07 -1.99
C MET A 655 19.17 21.27 -2.68
N MET A 656 17.86 21.47 -2.52
CA MET A 656 17.16 22.62 -3.08
C MET A 656 17.77 23.95 -2.62
N TYR A 657 18.09 24.08 -1.33
CA TYR A 657 18.80 25.27 -0.80
C TYR A 657 20.25 25.38 -1.28
N GLU A 658 20.99 24.27 -1.38
CA GLU A 658 22.37 24.23 -1.87
C GLU A 658 22.50 24.72 -3.33
N TYR A 659 21.49 24.43 -4.16
CA TYR A 659 21.47 24.83 -5.56
C TYR A 659 20.63 26.09 -5.84
N GLY A 660 19.91 26.60 -4.83
CA GLY A 660 19.02 27.75 -4.99
C GLY A 660 17.82 27.48 -5.88
N LEU A 661 17.31 26.24 -5.89
CA LEU A 661 16.19 25.78 -6.73
C LEU A 661 14.88 25.80 -5.94
N GLY A 662 13.96 26.73 -6.23
CA GLY A 662 12.63 26.77 -5.63
C GLY A 662 12.37 27.80 -4.50
N PRO A 663 13.35 28.21 -3.66
CA PRO A 663 13.14 29.32 -2.73
C PRO A 663 12.68 30.58 -3.44
N ILE A 664 11.92 31.44 -2.76
CA ILE A 664 11.29 32.66 -3.32
C ILE A 664 12.26 33.53 -4.15
N ASN A 665 13.54 33.56 -3.78
CA ASN A 665 14.56 34.36 -4.47
C ASN A 665 15.44 33.57 -5.46
N ASN A 666 15.26 32.25 -5.58
CA ASN A 666 16.15 31.32 -6.28
C ASN A 666 17.63 31.54 -5.93
N THR A 667 17.89 31.88 -4.66
CA THR A 667 19.22 32.15 -4.14
C THR A 667 19.74 30.93 -3.39
N VAL A 668 21.01 30.62 -3.61
CA VAL A 668 21.71 29.59 -2.85
C VAL A 668 21.82 30.01 -1.38
N ASP A 669 21.42 29.12 -0.47
CA ASP A 669 21.57 29.29 0.97
C ASP A 669 22.31 28.09 1.57
N PHE A 670 23.61 28.26 1.77
CA PHE A 670 24.48 27.22 2.32
C PHE A 670 24.17 26.90 3.79
N PHE A 671 23.67 27.86 4.57
CA PHE A 671 23.40 27.67 6.00
C PHE A 671 22.13 26.84 6.19
N MET A 672 21.07 27.17 5.45
CA MET A 672 19.85 26.36 5.44
C MET A 672 20.11 24.97 4.87
N ALA A 673 20.89 24.85 3.80
CA ALA A 673 21.29 23.55 3.27
C ALA A 673 21.98 22.68 4.36
N LYS A 674 22.97 23.24 5.07
CA LYS A 674 23.65 22.52 6.18
C LYS A 674 22.65 22.08 7.25
N ARG A 675 21.76 22.98 7.69
CA ARG A 675 20.76 22.68 8.73
C ARG A 675 19.87 21.50 8.34
N TYR A 676 19.36 21.48 7.11
CA TYR A 676 18.49 20.39 6.65
C TYR A 676 19.26 19.07 6.42
N TYR A 677 20.53 19.12 6.02
CA TYR A 677 21.40 17.94 6.04
C TYR A 677 21.60 17.41 7.47
N ASP A 678 21.88 18.28 8.44
CA ASP A 678 22.04 17.91 9.85
C ASP A 678 20.71 17.36 10.43
N LEU A 679 19.55 17.91 10.06
CA LEU A 679 18.22 17.37 10.40
C LEU A 679 17.98 15.99 9.79
N SER A 680 18.36 15.77 8.53
CA SER A 680 18.27 14.46 7.87
C SER A 680 19.02 13.38 8.67
N LEU A 681 20.21 13.69 9.20
CA LEU A 681 20.98 12.81 10.08
C LEU A 681 20.31 12.57 11.44
N LYS A 682 19.65 13.59 11.99
CA LYS A 682 18.94 13.49 13.27
C LYS A 682 17.77 12.50 13.16
N TYR A 683 17.03 12.54 12.04
CA TYR A 683 15.89 11.65 11.81
C TYR A 683 16.32 10.23 11.47
N ASN A 684 17.33 10.03 10.61
CA ASN A 684 17.83 8.71 10.27
C ASN A 684 19.36 8.65 10.32
N LYS A 685 19.88 8.09 11.42
CA LYS A 685 21.32 7.91 11.63
C LYS A 685 21.98 6.93 10.66
N ASN A 686 21.20 6.05 10.01
CA ASN A 686 21.74 5.09 9.04
C ASN A 686 22.24 5.80 7.77
N ASN A 687 21.73 6.99 7.48
CA ASN A 687 22.13 7.82 6.33
C ASN A 687 23.40 8.65 6.59
N LYS A 688 24.21 8.29 7.61
CA LYS A 688 25.40 9.05 8.00
C LYS A 688 26.39 9.29 6.86
N ILE A 689 26.69 8.24 6.10
CA ILE A 689 27.66 8.28 5.02
C ILE A 689 27.20 9.22 3.89
N PRO A 690 26.02 9.03 3.26
CA PRO A 690 25.60 9.89 2.15
C PRO A 690 25.46 11.36 2.56
N VAL A 691 24.94 11.65 3.76
CA VAL A 691 24.81 13.03 4.21
C VAL A 691 26.16 13.68 4.50
N ASN A 692 27.12 12.96 5.11
CA ASN A 692 28.46 13.49 5.33
C ASN A 692 29.19 13.80 4.01
N ILE A 693 28.98 12.98 2.97
CA ILE A 693 29.50 13.26 1.62
C ILE A 693 28.85 14.54 1.05
N ALA A 694 27.53 14.70 1.22
CA ALA A 694 26.83 15.91 0.80
C ALA A 694 27.30 17.17 1.56
N LEU A 695 27.53 17.05 2.88
CA LEU A 695 28.11 18.13 3.70
C LEU A 695 29.55 18.46 3.30
N LEU A 696 30.36 17.46 2.95
CA LEU A 696 31.71 17.70 2.40
C LEU A 696 31.63 18.44 1.07
N ARG A 697 30.74 18.02 0.16
CA ARG A 697 30.46 18.71 -1.10
C ARG A 697 30.04 20.16 -0.87
N LEU A 698 29.14 20.39 0.09
CA LEU A 698 28.67 21.72 0.48
C LEU A 698 29.84 22.61 0.94
N ARG A 699 30.71 22.08 1.82
CA ARG A 699 31.90 22.79 2.32
C ARG A 699 32.88 23.14 1.20
N LEU A 700 33.12 22.21 0.28
CA LEU A 700 33.97 22.46 -0.88
C LEU A 700 33.38 23.57 -1.77
N LYS A 701 32.08 23.51 -2.10
CA LYS A 701 31.40 24.57 -2.86
C LYS A 701 31.50 25.94 -2.19
N TYR A 702 31.29 25.99 -0.87
CA TYR A 702 31.41 27.22 -0.10
C TYR A 702 32.83 27.81 -0.19
N LEU A 703 33.87 26.97 -0.03
CA LEU A 703 35.27 27.39 -0.14
C LEU A 703 35.63 27.93 -1.54
N PHE A 704 35.19 27.24 -2.61
CA PHE A 704 35.51 27.64 -3.98
C PHE A 704 34.70 28.87 -4.45
N ASN A 705 33.47 29.06 -3.98
CA ASN A 705 32.70 30.27 -4.25
C ASN A 705 33.26 31.51 -3.53
N PHE A 706 33.95 31.34 -2.40
CA PHE A 706 34.61 32.44 -1.68
C PHE A 706 35.98 32.82 -2.28
N GLY A 707 36.64 31.89 -2.99
CA GLY A 707 37.96 32.10 -3.62
C GLY A 707 37.93 32.72 -5.03
N GLY A 708 36.76 32.88 -5.64
CA GLY A 708 36.59 33.34 -7.02
C GLY A 708 36.14 34.80 -7.15
N SER A 709 37.12 35.70 -7.40
CA SER A 709 36.94 36.96 -8.14
C SER A 709 35.86 37.96 -7.66
N GLY A 710 36.25 38.85 -6.73
CA GLY A 710 36.46 40.27 -7.04
C GLY A 710 35.40 41.13 -7.78
N ASN A 711 34.17 40.68 -8.04
CA ASN A 711 33.13 41.51 -8.63
C ASN A 711 31.83 41.42 -7.83
N ASN A 712 31.56 42.52 -7.13
CA ASN A 712 30.31 42.85 -6.46
C ASN A 712 29.10 42.58 -7.37
N LEU A 713 28.25 41.63 -7.00
CA LEU A 713 26.85 41.64 -7.41
C LEU A 713 25.91 40.97 -6.40
N TYR A 714 26.01 41.31 -5.10
CA TYR A 714 24.90 41.10 -4.16
C TYR A 714 24.72 42.30 -3.23
N GLY A 715 23.46 42.60 -2.98
CA GLY A 715 22.91 43.87 -2.51
C GLY A 715 23.52 44.46 -1.24
N LYS A 716 23.74 45.76 -1.31
CA LYS A 716 24.24 46.65 -0.26
C LYS A 716 23.13 46.91 0.78
N GLY A 717 23.06 46.11 1.83
CA GLY A 717 22.39 46.48 3.09
C GLY A 717 23.25 47.49 3.85
N LYS A 718 22.74 48.71 4.05
CA LYS A 718 23.44 49.79 4.76
C LYS A 718 23.55 49.48 6.27
N GLY A 719 24.77 49.30 6.74
CA GLY A 719 25.17 49.34 8.15
C GLY A 719 26.62 49.82 8.26
N SER A 720 26.91 50.67 9.23
CA SER A 720 28.06 51.58 9.32
C SER A 720 29.48 51.05 9.05
N LYS A 721 30.26 51.85 8.31
CA LYS A 721 31.72 51.76 8.18
C LYS A 721 32.41 51.93 9.53
N GLN A 722 33.29 50.99 9.89
CA GLN A 722 34.58 51.34 10.52
C GLN A 722 35.68 50.35 10.09
N ASN A 723 36.73 50.95 9.51
CA ASN A 723 38.13 50.55 9.36
C ASN A 723 38.51 49.13 8.91
N SER A 724 38.86 49.08 7.61
CA SER A 724 40.08 48.49 7.06
C SER A 724 41.08 47.96 8.10
N ASP A 725 41.18 46.64 8.17
CA ASP A 725 42.44 45.94 8.39
C ASP A 725 42.48 44.71 7.48
N ASN A 726 43.47 44.68 6.58
CA ASN A 726 43.85 43.49 5.82
C ASN A 726 44.35 42.43 6.82
N GLY A 727 43.44 41.59 7.30
CA GLY A 727 43.72 40.47 8.20
C GLY A 727 43.01 39.23 7.71
N GLY A 728 43.76 38.35 7.04
CA GLY A 728 43.25 37.16 6.38
C GLY A 728 42.48 36.18 7.29
N TRP A 729 41.77 35.28 6.63
CA TRP A 729 40.89 34.20 7.12
C TRP A 729 41.27 33.55 8.47
N LEU A 730 42.56 33.52 8.82
CA LEU A 730 43.12 33.07 10.09
C LEU A 730 42.68 33.86 11.34
N LYS A 731 42.29 35.14 11.24
CA LYS A 731 41.84 35.93 12.41
C LYS A 731 40.37 35.66 12.78
N SER A 732 39.50 35.47 11.78
CA SER A 732 38.14 34.95 11.97
C SER A 732 38.14 33.50 12.46
N PHE A 733 39.17 32.73 12.10
CA PHE A 733 39.40 31.37 12.62
C PHE A 733 39.79 31.34 14.12
N LYS A 734 40.41 32.41 14.63
CA LYS A 734 40.93 32.47 16.01
C LYS A 734 39.92 32.99 17.03
N SER A 735 38.85 33.66 16.59
CA SER A 735 37.76 34.12 17.46
C SER A 735 36.77 33.00 17.83
N LEU A 736 36.79 31.87 17.11
CA LEU A 736 35.94 30.69 17.32
C LEU A 736 36.44 29.77 18.47
N GLY A 737 37.51 30.15 19.17
CA GLY A 737 38.27 29.27 20.06
C GLY A 737 38.19 29.59 21.56
N LYS A 738 37.16 30.27 22.06
CA LYS A 738 37.01 30.53 23.50
C LYS A 738 35.78 29.85 24.09
N LYS A 739 36.06 28.72 24.77
CA LYS A 739 35.16 27.89 25.59
C LYS A 739 34.47 28.65 26.72
N ASN A 740 33.23 28.23 27.03
CA ASN A 740 32.78 27.89 28.39
C ASN A 740 31.56 26.95 28.32
N GLU A 741 31.64 25.81 29.02
CA GLU A 741 30.59 24.79 29.18
C GLU A 741 29.49 25.24 30.16
N ALA A 742 28.21 25.07 29.80
CA ALA A 742 27.14 24.61 30.70
C ALA A 742 25.81 24.38 29.95
N GLU A 743 25.31 23.13 30.05
CA GLU A 743 23.90 22.66 30.04
C GLU A 743 22.87 23.26 29.06
N LEU A 744 22.34 22.43 28.15
CA LEU A 744 21.04 22.69 27.50
C LEU A 744 20.11 21.46 27.52
N ASN A 745 19.06 21.62 28.32
CA ASN A 745 17.90 20.74 28.48
C ASN A 745 16.85 20.96 27.37
N GLN A 746 16.02 19.92 27.23
CA GLN A 746 14.70 19.85 26.58
C GLN A 746 13.95 21.18 26.42
N GLN A 747 14.05 21.87 25.28
CA GLN A 747 13.06 22.87 24.82
C GLN A 747 13.29 23.34 23.36
N GLU A 748 13.38 22.41 22.41
CA GLU A 748 13.54 22.75 20.97
C GLU A 748 12.49 22.06 20.06
N PHE A 749 11.28 21.82 20.57
CA PHE A 749 10.18 21.21 19.78
C PHE A 749 9.19 22.22 19.19
N SER A 750 9.29 23.53 19.50
CA SER A 750 8.30 24.54 19.04
C SER A 750 8.84 25.58 18.04
N ARG A 751 10.05 25.39 17.49
CA ARG A 751 10.67 26.38 16.59
C ARG A 751 10.60 26.04 15.11
N ALA A 752 10.25 24.81 14.73
CA ALA A 752 10.15 24.43 13.31
C ALA A 752 9.09 25.25 12.55
N ASP A 753 8.01 25.67 13.22
CA ASP A 753 6.90 26.42 12.62
C ASP A 753 7.26 27.90 12.31
N ALA A 754 8.28 28.46 12.96
CA ALA A 754 8.64 29.87 12.82
C ALA A 754 9.60 30.17 11.65
N HIS A 755 10.19 29.15 11.02
CA HIS A 755 11.31 29.33 10.08
C HIS A 755 10.93 29.47 8.61
N HIS A 756 9.64 29.44 8.27
CA HIS A 756 9.17 29.75 6.90
C HIS A 756 9.02 31.25 6.62
N GLN A 757 9.02 32.10 7.64
CA GLN A 757 8.99 33.56 7.47
C GLN A 757 10.35 34.14 7.86
N GLY A 758 10.98 34.83 6.90
CA GLY A 758 12.33 35.39 6.99
C GLY A 758 12.53 36.28 8.22
N THR A 759 13.01 35.68 9.31
CA THR A 759 13.47 36.38 10.50
C THR A 759 14.96 36.12 10.69
N ASN A 760 15.66 37.17 11.12
CA ASN A 760 17.11 37.19 11.27
C ASN A 760 17.61 36.20 12.32
N TYR A 761 18.69 35.49 11.99
CA TYR A 761 19.30 34.45 12.81
C TYR A 761 20.05 35.01 14.03
N VAL A 762 19.95 34.28 15.14
CA VAL A 762 20.94 34.26 16.23
C VAL A 762 21.77 33.00 16.02
N GLU A 763 23.09 33.18 15.93
CA GLU A 763 24.09 32.12 15.69
C GLU A 763 24.25 31.28 16.97
N ASP A 764 23.74 30.04 16.96
CA ASP A 764 24.20 29.01 17.90
C ASP A 764 25.32 28.21 17.21
N GLU A 765 26.56 28.48 17.62
CA GLU A 765 27.78 27.81 17.14
C GLU A 765 27.96 26.46 17.86
N GLU A 766 27.92 25.34 17.14
CA GLU A 766 28.33 24.03 17.67
C GLU A 766 29.54 23.43 16.93
N GLU A 767 30.42 22.84 17.75
CA GLU A 767 31.84 22.46 17.62
C GLU A 767 32.22 21.49 16.49
N TYR A 768 33.44 21.64 15.97
CA TYR A 768 34.15 20.62 15.17
C TYR A 768 35.41 20.13 15.90
N ASP A 769 35.65 18.82 15.90
CA ASP A 769 36.83 18.22 16.52
C ASP A 769 38.06 18.33 15.60
N ALA A 770 39.22 18.67 16.16
CA ALA A 770 40.42 19.04 15.40
C ALA A 770 41.00 17.89 14.55
N GLY A 771 40.62 16.64 14.86
CA GLY A 771 41.06 15.45 14.14
C GLY A 771 40.53 15.36 12.70
N ASP A 772 39.30 15.79 12.46
CA ASP A 772 38.64 15.61 11.16
C ASP A 772 39.24 16.53 10.08
N PHE A 773 39.66 17.74 10.46
CA PHE A 773 40.32 18.67 9.54
C PHE A 773 41.73 18.23 9.13
N LEU A 774 42.44 17.54 10.03
CA LEU A 774 43.78 17.04 9.75
C LEU A 774 43.75 15.91 8.71
N VAL A 775 42.74 15.04 8.77
CA VAL A 775 42.56 13.95 7.80
C VAL A 775 42.19 14.49 6.41
N ILE A 776 41.30 15.49 6.32
CA ILE A 776 40.91 16.11 5.04
C ILE A 776 42.11 16.85 4.42
N PHE A 777 42.90 17.56 5.23
CA PHE A 777 44.08 18.26 4.74
C PHE A 777 45.16 17.29 4.22
N LEU A 778 45.43 16.19 4.93
CA LEU A 778 46.43 15.20 4.54
C LEU A 778 46.03 14.44 3.27
N THR A 779 44.74 14.10 3.11
CA THR A 779 44.24 13.41 1.91
C THR A 779 44.30 14.33 0.69
N PHE A 780 43.94 15.60 0.83
CA PHE A 780 44.08 16.59 -0.24
C PHE A 780 45.55 16.78 -0.66
N MET A 781 46.47 16.91 0.30
CA MET A 781 47.91 17.01 0.00
C MET A 781 48.46 15.78 -0.72
N PHE A 782 48.02 14.58 -0.32
CA PHE A 782 48.42 13.34 -0.97
C PHE A 782 48.02 13.30 -2.46
N PHE A 783 46.78 13.68 -2.79
CA PHE A 783 46.30 13.70 -4.17
C PHE A 783 46.99 14.79 -5.02
N VAL A 784 47.25 15.97 -4.45
CA VAL A 784 48.01 17.03 -5.14
C VAL A 784 49.43 16.57 -5.48
N VAL A 785 50.13 15.93 -4.53
CA VAL A 785 51.47 15.40 -4.75
C VAL A 785 51.46 14.30 -5.80
N PHE A 786 50.51 13.37 -5.74
CA PHE A 786 50.38 12.28 -6.70
C PHE A 786 50.13 12.81 -8.12
N PHE A 787 49.24 13.80 -8.27
CA PHE A 787 48.90 14.39 -9.56
C PHE A 787 50.08 15.16 -10.18
N VAL A 788 50.79 15.95 -9.37
CA VAL A 788 52.00 16.67 -9.81
C VAL A 788 53.11 15.69 -10.22
N GLN A 789 53.32 14.61 -9.47
CA GLN A 789 54.32 13.59 -9.82
C GLN A 789 53.99 12.88 -11.14
N ASN A 790 52.71 12.58 -11.39
CA ASN A 790 52.28 11.93 -12.62
C ASN A 790 52.41 12.86 -13.83
N PHE A 791 52.03 14.13 -13.67
CA PHE A 791 52.15 15.15 -14.71
C PHE A 791 53.62 15.44 -15.09
N VAL A 792 54.51 15.55 -14.09
CA VAL A 792 55.95 15.71 -14.30
C VAL A 792 56.58 14.49 -15.00
N ARG A 793 56.13 13.26 -14.67
CA ARG A 793 56.57 12.03 -15.37
C ARG A 793 56.16 12.03 -16.84
N GLN A 794 54.95 12.49 -17.16
CA GLN A 794 54.46 12.57 -18.54
C GLN A 794 55.23 13.62 -19.36
N PHE A 795 55.53 14.78 -18.76
CA PHE A 795 56.35 15.83 -19.39
C PHE A 795 57.81 15.41 -19.64
N ARG A 796 58.42 14.63 -18.74
CA ARG A 796 59.77 14.08 -18.97
C ARG A 796 59.83 13.10 -20.15
N ARG A 797 58.77 12.32 -20.38
CA ARG A 797 58.68 11.41 -21.54
C ARG A 797 58.63 12.18 -22.87
N ILE A 798 57.91 13.29 -22.92
CA ILE A 798 57.82 14.16 -24.10
C ILE A 798 59.17 14.83 -24.41
N ARG A 799 59.90 15.27 -23.36
CA ARG A 799 61.22 15.89 -23.53
C ARG A 799 62.31 14.91 -24.00
N ASN A 800 62.29 13.66 -23.55
CA ASN A 800 63.23 12.64 -24.01
C ASN A 800 62.96 12.21 -25.47
N ASN A 801 61.70 12.19 -25.92
CA ASN A 801 61.37 11.92 -27.32
C ASN A 801 61.85 13.04 -28.27
N ASN A 802 61.84 14.30 -27.82
CA ASN A 802 62.35 15.41 -28.64
C ASN A 802 63.88 15.42 -28.76
N GLN A 803 64.63 14.93 -27.77
CA GLN A 803 66.10 14.78 -27.88
C GLN A 803 66.49 13.60 -28.80
N ASN A 804 65.73 12.50 -28.81
CA ASN A 804 65.96 11.40 -29.73
C ASN A 804 65.68 11.78 -31.19
N ASN A 805 64.66 12.62 -31.43
CA ASN A 805 64.36 13.13 -32.78
C ASN A 805 65.37 14.17 -33.28
N ALA A 806 66.01 14.94 -32.39
CA ALA A 806 67.09 15.86 -32.78
C ALA A 806 68.39 15.13 -33.16
N ASN A 807 68.69 14.00 -32.52
CA ASN A 807 69.85 13.16 -32.86
C ASN A 807 69.62 12.30 -34.12
N ALA A 808 68.36 11.97 -34.46
CA ALA A 808 68.02 11.26 -35.69
C ALA A 808 68.03 12.15 -36.95
N ALA A 809 67.87 13.47 -36.80
CA ALA A 809 67.90 14.42 -37.91
C ALA A 809 69.32 14.78 -38.40
N ILE A 810 70.38 14.45 -37.65
CA ILE A 810 71.78 14.69 -38.04
C ILE A 810 72.36 13.54 -38.89
N ASN A 811 71.74 12.35 -38.87
CA ASN A 811 72.27 11.14 -39.52
C ASN A 811 71.61 10.77 -40.87
N ASN A 812 70.63 11.53 -41.36
CA ASN A 812 69.89 11.20 -42.59
C ASN A 812 70.10 12.25 -43.70
N ASN A 813 71.36 12.50 -44.06
CA ASN A 813 71.72 12.94 -45.41
C ASN A 813 72.41 11.75 -46.09
N ASP A 814 71.63 10.86 -46.70
CA ASP A 814 72.05 10.13 -47.91
C ASP A 814 70.90 9.24 -48.44
N ASN A 815 70.59 9.48 -49.73
CA ASN A 815 69.96 8.58 -50.71
C ASN A 815 68.43 8.39 -50.75
N ASN A 816 67.81 9.28 -51.55
CA ASN A 816 67.06 9.04 -52.79
C ASN A 816 66.13 7.81 -52.99
N ASP A 817 64.88 8.17 -53.26
CA ASP A 817 64.04 7.84 -54.42
C ASP A 817 63.48 6.42 -54.69
N ASN A 818 62.14 6.36 -54.56
CA ASN A 818 61.13 5.92 -55.55
C ASN A 818 60.13 4.82 -55.15
N ASN A 819 58.85 5.18 -55.36
CA ASN A 819 57.64 4.37 -55.61
C ASN A 819 56.72 3.95 -54.43
N ASN A 820 55.88 4.90 -54.01
CA ASN A 820 54.39 4.88 -54.06
C ASN A 820 53.75 3.62 -54.73
N ARG A 821 52.63 3.02 -54.29
CA ARG A 821 51.49 3.44 -53.46
C ARG A 821 50.65 2.20 -53.10
N GLU A 822 50.29 2.04 -51.83
CA GLU A 822 48.95 1.57 -51.41
C GLU A 822 48.68 2.04 -49.97
N ARG A 823 47.44 2.49 -49.73
CA ARG A 823 46.81 2.87 -48.44
C ARG A 823 47.00 4.31 -47.92
N ALA A 824 46.18 5.20 -48.47
CA ALA A 824 45.40 6.18 -47.68
C ALA A 824 44.01 5.54 -47.44
N GLN A 825 43.27 5.71 -46.34
CA GLN A 825 42.91 6.94 -45.64
C GLN A 825 42.55 6.62 -44.17
N ASN A 826 43.06 7.40 -43.23
CA ASN A 826 42.25 8.26 -42.36
C ASN A 826 43.19 9.10 -41.48
N GLN A 827 43.28 10.36 -41.87
CA GLN A 827 44.14 11.40 -41.34
C GLN A 827 43.34 12.15 -40.27
N PHE A 828 43.75 12.04 -39.00
CA PHE A 828 43.33 13.00 -37.97
C PHE A 828 44.16 14.27 -38.15
N GLN A 829 43.55 15.31 -38.74
CA GLN A 829 44.11 16.66 -38.75
C GLN A 829 43.64 17.41 -37.50
N TRP A 830 44.61 17.81 -36.66
CA TRP A 830 44.41 18.72 -35.55
C TRP A 830 44.82 20.13 -36.02
N ASN A 831 43.86 21.02 -36.23
CA ASN A 831 44.10 22.44 -36.52
C ASN A 831 44.01 23.24 -35.21
N GLY A 832 45.17 23.66 -34.71
CA GLY A 832 45.27 24.65 -33.64
C GLY A 832 45.13 26.06 -34.19
N ASN A 833 44.15 26.79 -33.67
CA ASN A 833 44.14 28.24 -33.39
C ASN A 833 42.70 28.77 -33.45
N GLN A 834 42.06 28.92 -32.28
CA GLN A 834 41.16 30.01 -31.92
C GLN A 834 40.52 29.71 -30.55
N ILE A 835 41.22 30.06 -29.48
CA ILE A 835 40.59 30.28 -28.17
C ILE A 835 40.59 31.79 -27.95
N ARG A 836 39.46 32.42 -28.31
CA ARG A 836 39.04 33.69 -27.71
C ARG A 836 38.01 33.34 -26.64
N GLY A 837 38.31 33.72 -25.41
CA GLY A 837 37.54 33.33 -24.23
C GLY A 837 36.15 33.93 -24.20
N ASN A 838 35.17 33.06 -23.88
CA ASN A 838 34.04 33.39 -23.04
C ASN A 838 34.10 32.38 -21.88
N PHE A 839 34.67 32.81 -20.76
CA PHE A 839 34.70 32.02 -19.52
C PHE A 839 33.32 32.12 -18.86
N GLY A 840 32.47 31.14 -19.14
CA GLY A 840 31.22 30.87 -18.42
C GLY A 840 31.02 29.37 -18.37
N ASN A 841 30.89 28.83 -17.14
CA ASN A 841 30.54 27.45 -16.81
C ASN A 841 31.47 26.36 -17.37
N PHE A 842 32.61 26.13 -16.71
CA PHE A 842 33.31 24.85 -16.81
C PHE A 842 32.80 23.91 -15.72
N GLU A 843 31.89 23.02 -16.12
CA GLU A 843 31.52 21.82 -15.36
C GLU A 843 32.72 20.87 -15.29
N PHE A 844 33.16 20.52 -14.08
CA PHE A 844 33.94 19.31 -13.85
C PHE A 844 32.98 18.23 -13.34
N GLN A 845 32.47 17.41 -14.27
CA GLN A 845 31.88 16.12 -13.95
C GLN A 845 32.99 15.19 -13.46
N PHE A 846 33.19 15.14 -12.14
CA PHE A 846 34.12 14.18 -11.55
C PHE A 846 33.63 13.68 -10.17
N PHE A 847 32.35 13.36 -10.05
CA PHE A 847 31.83 12.56 -8.92
C PHE A 847 30.63 11.73 -9.34
N ALA A 848 30.85 10.88 -10.35
CA ALA A 848 30.09 9.65 -10.54
C ALA A 848 31.07 8.49 -10.41
N LEU A 849 31.41 8.15 -9.16
CA LEU A 849 32.02 6.91 -8.73
C LEU A 849 31.64 6.64 -7.28
#